data_AF-A0A9P5DZ68-F1
#
_entry.id   AF-A0A9P5DZ68-F1
#
_cell.length_a   1.000
_cell.length_b   1.000
_cell.length_c   1.000
_cell.angle_alpha   90.00
_cell.angle_beta   90.00
_cell.angle_gamma   90.00
#
_symmetry.space_group_name_H-M   'P 1'
#
loop_
_entity.id
_entity.type
_entity.pdbx_description
1 polymer ?
#
loop_
_entity_poly.entity_id
_entity_poly.type
_entity_poly.pdbx_seq_one_letter_code
_entity_poly.pdbx_strand_id
1 'polypeptide(L)'
;MKVTLLLALMASPATWAAQLAFPGAEGFGRFAVGGRQGEVYKVTNLNDSGKGSLRDAVSKPSRIVVFGIGGIIKISERIVVSKNIYIAGQTAPGGGIVVYGNGWSLSNANDSIVRYITIRMGRGGTSGKDAISIADGKNIIFDHVSVSWGRDETFSINGDVTNVTIQNTIIAQGLISHSCGGLMQTDGGVSLFRNLYIDNKTRNPKVKGVNDFQNNVIYNWGGGGGYIAGDSEADSYANIVNNYFISGPDTTVTAVTRGNSYFHAYVKDNFYDSNRNSKLDGAALCEKASCYSDIDFVKAPYNYPAPAALTAQEAVEVVLKSVGNSLHRDSIDTALIDQVKSYGTKGALISDEKEFGGVGEVASGAASKDSDGDGIPDEWEAKNGLNPNDAADGMRIVSNALQPAADSMQFNNLVFALQYVGVSCSTLRPPIERRVTTEIPKDSFNSLKTYWNYLYPWGATHNGGARMDKEHVSVNDSVLTLIAEPRDDQQDPIHYLSGAIHAKATFAVTVGGGYDISAEFNAPVSRGTWPAFWLNAASGWPPEIDIAEWKGSGKISFNTFNTSDEVTALDRDYPNPQEWHSVRAELRDENGHDVRVKFFLDGVEQTTQYGRDYIGAGLRLFVYARNITTLTGANIGIGLSTIRLKVLLGRLGLRHLRSDNFPSTERRGDQP
;
A
#
# COMPACT_ATOMS: atom_id res chain seq x y z
N MET A 1 -23.12 19.93 56.78
CA MET A 1 -22.50 18.78 56.08
C MET A 1 -23.59 18.03 55.34
N LYS A 2 -23.66 18.15 54.01
CA LYS A 2 -24.42 17.23 53.16
C LYS A 2 -23.43 16.68 52.13
N VAL A 3 -23.10 15.40 52.28
CA VAL A 3 -22.26 14.65 51.35
C VAL A 3 -23.20 14.13 50.27
N THR A 4 -23.08 14.67 49.05
CA THR A 4 -23.82 14.17 47.88
C THR A 4 -22.89 13.25 47.11
N LEU A 5 -23.26 11.97 47.08
CA LEU A 5 -22.58 10.90 46.36
C LEU A 5 -22.79 11.10 44.84
N LEU A 6 -21.73 11.46 44.10
CA LEU A 6 -21.77 11.50 42.64
C LEU A 6 -21.44 10.10 42.09
N LEU A 7 -22.43 9.44 41.51
CA LEU A 7 -22.23 8.29 40.64
C LEU A 7 -21.55 8.78 39.35
N ALA A 8 -20.27 8.46 39.16
CA ALA A 8 -19.56 8.71 37.92
C ALA A 8 -19.97 7.66 36.87
N LEU A 9 -20.88 8.01 35.96
CA LEU A 9 -21.02 7.29 34.69
C LEU A 9 -19.79 7.61 33.83
N MET A 10 -18.88 6.64 33.70
CA MET A 10 -17.76 6.72 32.76
C MET A 10 -18.28 6.54 31.33
N ALA A 11 -18.26 7.59 30.52
CA ALA A 11 -18.43 7.49 29.07
C ALA A 11 -17.06 7.49 28.40
N SER A 12 -16.68 6.35 27.82
CA SER A 12 -15.42 6.17 27.08
C SER A 12 -15.50 6.83 25.69
N PRO A 13 -14.46 7.55 25.24
CA PRO A 13 -14.41 8.07 23.87
C PRO A 13 -14.14 6.93 22.87
N ALA A 14 -14.99 6.81 21.85
CA ALA A 14 -14.81 5.86 20.76
C ALA A 14 -13.71 6.36 19.79
N THR A 15 -12.57 5.68 19.76
CA THR A 15 -11.54 5.83 18.72
C THR A 15 -12.02 5.15 17.43
N TRP A 16 -12.19 5.90 16.34
CA TRP A 16 -12.49 5.32 15.02
C TRP A 16 -11.23 4.70 14.43
N ALA A 17 -11.15 3.36 14.43
CA ALA A 17 -10.09 2.63 13.76
C ALA A 17 -10.21 2.76 12.23
N ALA A 18 -9.08 2.70 11.50
CA ALA A 18 -9.11 2.62 10.04
C ALA A 18 -9.95 1.40 9.60
N GLN A 19 -10.93 1.64 8.74
CA GLN A 19 -11.89 0.60 8.36
C GLN A 19 -11.19 -0.47 7.50
N LEU A 20 -11.14 -1.69 8.01
CA LEU A 20 -10.67 -2.85 7.24
C LEU A 20 -11.47 -3.00 5.94
N ALA A 21 -10.84 -3.51 4.88
CA ALA A 21 -11.45 -3.81 3.58
C ALA A 21 -12.70 -4.69 3.74
N PHE A 22 -12.61 -5.66 4.64
CA PHE A 22 -13.71 -6.51 5.11
C PHE A 22 -13.31 -7.08 6.49
N PRO A 23 -14.26 -7.60 7.29
CA PRO A 23 -13.93 -8.30 8.53
C PRO A 23 -12.97 -9.47 8.26
N GLY A 24 -11.83 -9.48 8.96
CA GLY A 24 -10.77 -10.50 8.75
C GLY A 24 -9.77 -10.18 7.64
N ALA A 25 -9.80 -8.97 7.07
CA ALA A 25 -8.70 -8.48 6.23
C ALA A 25 -7.45 -8.23 7.09
N GLU A 26 -6.34 -8.86 6.71
CA GLU A 26 -5.05 -8.77 7.41
C GLU A 26 -3.94 -8.32 6.47
N GLY A 27 -2.74 -8.06 7.00
CA GLY A 27 -1.58 -7.75 6.16
C GLY A 27 -1.55 -6.33 5.62
N PHE A 28 -0.62 -6.07 4.72
CA PHE A 28 -0.40 -4.72 4.21
C PHE A 28 -1.61 -4.18 3.44
N GLY A 29 -2.29 -5.02 2.65
CA GLY A 29 -3.47 -4.64 1.84
C GLY A 29 -4.79 -4.52 2.62
N ARG A 30 -4.80 -4.73 3.95
CA ARG A 30 -6.04 -4.83 4.75
C ARG A 30 -6.95 -3.61 4.76
N PHE A 31 -6.47 -2.47 4.30
CA PHE A 31 -7.23 -1.21 4.26
C PHE A 31 -7.65 -0.81 2.84
N ALA A 32 -7.54 -1.71 1.86
CA ALA A 32 -8.10 -1.48 0.53
C ALA A 32 -9.56 -1.02 0.64
N VAL A 33 -9.88 0.08 -0.05
CA VAL A 33 -11.22 0.70 0.03
C VAL A 33 -12.22 -0.07 -0.83
N GLY A 34 -11.77 -0.69 -1.93
CA GLY A 34 -12.66 -1.33 -2.89
C GLY A 34 -13.57 -0.30 -3.58
N GLY A 35 -14.78 -0.73 -3.91
CA GLY A 35 -15.80 0.12 -4.53
C GLY A 35 -16.67 0.93 -3.57
N ARG A 36 -16.28 1.09 -2.30
CA ARG A 36 -17.08 1.85 -1.31
C ARG A 36 -17.33 3.27 -1.82
N GLN A 37 -18.55 3.77 -1.58
CA GLN A 37 -19.04 5.06 -2.09
C GLN A 37 -19.14 5.15 -3.63
N GLY A 38 -18.91 4.02 -4.32
CA GLY A 38 -19.06 3.88 -5.76
C GLY A 38 -20.43 3.31 -6.14
N GLU A 39 -20.49 2.72 -7.33
CA GLU A 39 -21.71 2.09 -7.84
C GLU A 39 -21.68 0.57 -7.66
N VAL A 40 -22.85 -0.02 -7.40
CA VAL A 40 -23.04 -1.48 -7.46
C VAL A 40 -23.24 -1.86 -8.92
N TYR A 41 -22.41 -2.79 -9.41
CA TYR A 41 -22.52 -3.32 -10.76
C TYR A 41 -22.84 -4.81 -10.71
N LYS A 42 -24.01 -5.19 -11.22
CA LYS A 42 -24.44 -6.59 -11.28
C LYS A 42 -24.03 -7.25 -12.60
N VAL A 43 -23.19 -8.28 -12.52
CA VAL A 43 -22.91 -9.19 -13.63
C VAL A 43 -24.14 -10.07 -13.85
N THR A 44 -24.68 -10.05 -15.07
CA THR A 44 -25.95 -10.71 -15.43
C THR A 44 -25.81 -11.73 -16.55
N ASN A 45 -24.62 -11.85 -17.16
CA ASN A 45 -24.35 -12.85 -18.17
C ASN A 45 -22.90 -13.37 -18.08
N LEU A 46 -22.67 -14.54 -18.69
CA LEU A 46 -21.37 -15.22 -18.71
C LEU A 46 -20.56 -14.92 -20.00
N ASN A 47 -20.96 -13.92 -20.78
CA ASN A 47 -20.25 -13.55 -21.99
C ASN A 47 -18.89 -12.94 -21.63
N ASP A 48 -17.92 -13.01 -22.54
CA ASP A 48 -16.61 -12.38 -22.34
C ASP A 48 -16.74 -10.84 -22.23
N SER A 49 -17.58 -10.22 -23.07
CA SER A 49 -17.69 -8.76 -23.17
C SER A 49 -19.13 -8.29 -23.38
N GLY A 50 -19.32 -6.96 -23.31
CA GLY A 50 -20.63 -6.31 -23.44
C GLY A 50 -21.30 -6.03 -22.09
N LYS A 51 -22.37 -5.23 -22.12
CA LYS A 51 -23.12 -4.85 -20.92
C LYS A 51 -23.55 -6.08 -20.12
N GLY A 52 -23.36 -6.03 -18.81
CA GLY A 52 -23.67 -7.11 -17.87
C GLY A 52 -22.62 -8.21 -17.77
N SER A 53 -21.51 -8.12 -18.52
CA SER A 53 -20.38 -9.06 -18.38
C SER A 53 -19.42 -8.66 -17.28
N LEU A 54 -18.60 -9.61 -16.80
CA LEU A 54 -17.53 -9.32 -15.84
C LEU A 54 -16.50 -8.32 -16.40
N ARG A 55 -16.16 -8.43 -17.69
CA ARG A 55 -15.22 -7.50 -18.33
C ARG A 55 -15.76 -6.07 -18.33
N ASP A 56 -17.04 -5.87 -18.63
CA ASP A 56 -17.65 -4.53 -18.53
C ASP A 56 -17.67 -4.05 -17.08
N ALA A 57 -18.00 -4.93 -16.13
CA ALA A 57 -18.04 -4.62 -14.71
C ALA A 57 -16.70 -4.07 -14.20
N VAL A 58 -15.58 -4.73 -14.51
CA VAL A 58 -14.25 -4.36 -14.01
C VAL A 58 -13.52 -3.28 -14.81
N SER A 59 -14.08 -2.85 -15.95
CA SER A 59 -13.44 -1.88 -16.84
C SER A 59 -13.42 -0.44 -16.33
N LYS A 60 -14.25 -0.12 -15.33
CA LYS A 60 -14.38 1.23 -14.76
C LYS A 60 -14.10 1.23 -13.25
N PRO A 61 -13.61 2.35 -12.71
CA PRO A 61 -13.26 2.42 -11.31
C PRO A 61 -14.50 2.58 -10.41
N SER A 62 -14.29 2.48 -9.10
CA SER A 62 -15.27 2.78 -8.06
C SER A 62 -16.54 1.94 -8.17
N ARG A 63 -16.35 0.61 -8.21
CA ARG A 63 -17.43 -0.37 -8.40
C ARG A 63 -17.40 -1.49 -7.38
N ILE A 64 -18.57 -1.82 -6.86
CA ILE A 64 -18.82 -3.10 -6.18
C ILE A 64 -19.44 -4.04 -7.21
N VAL A 65 -18.65 -4.99 -7.68
CA VAL A 65 -19.06 -6.00 -8.65
C VAL A 65 -19.68 -7.17 -7.91
N VAL A 66 -20.99 -7.35 -8.13
CA VAL A 66 -21.80 -8.46 -7.60
C VAL A 66 -22.29 -9.35 -8.75
N PHE A 67 -22.66 -10.59 -8.45
CA PHE A 67 -22.99 -11.59 -9.46
C PHE A 67 -24.45 -12.03 -9.33
N GLY A 68 -25.25 -11.74 -10.36
CA GLY A 68 -26.61 -12.26 -10.51
C GLY A 68 -26.69 -13.62 -11.20
N ILE A 69 -25.54 -14.19 -11.58
CA ILE A 69 -25.42 -15.47 -12.28
C ILE A 69 -24.13 -16.16 -11.84
N GLY A 70 -24.15 -17.49 -11.78
CA GLY A 70 -22.97 -18.33 -11.55
C GLY A 70 -22.67 -19.17 -12.78
N GLY A 71 -21.41 -19.60 -12.94
CA GLY A 71 -20.95 -20.41 -14.05
C GLY A 71 -19.54 -20.07 -14.52
N ILE A 72 -19.21 -20.56 -15.71
CA ILE A 72 -17.91 -20.35 -16.34
C ILE A 72 -17.97 -19.17 -17.30
N ILE A 73 -17.19 -18.13 -17.04
CA ILE A 73 -16.94 -17.02 -17.95
C ILE A 73 -15.70 -17.35 -18.78
N LYS A 74 -15.89 -17.60 -20.08
CA LYS A 74 -14.79 -17.87 -21.00
C LYS A 74 -14.26 -16.56 -21.58
N ILE A 75 -12.99 -16.28 -21.39
CA ILE A 75 -12.32 -15.08 -21.88
C ILE A 75 -11.30 -15.44 -22.94
N SER A 76 -11.24 -14.69 -24.04
CA SER A 76 -10.18 -14.86 -25.06
C SER A 76 -8.98 -13.96 -24.75
N GLU A 77 -9.24 -12.78 -24.22
CA GLU A 77 -8.22 -11.77 -23.90
C GLU A 77 -8.07 -11.58 -22.40
N ARG A 78 -6.90 -11.07 -21.99
CA ARG A 78 -6.62 -10.71 -20.61
C ARG A 78 -7.68 -9.76 -20.05
N ILE A 79 -8.15 -10.01 -18.83
CA ILE A 79 -9.02 -9.06 -18.11
C ILE A 79 -8.13 -7.97 -17.50
N VAL A 80 -8.49 -6.70 -17.69
CA VAL A 80 -7.80 -5.56 -17.07
C VAL A 80 -8.77 -4.97 -16.05
N VAL A 81 -8.36 -4.97 -14.79
CA VAL A 81 -9.17 -4.53 -13.66
C VAL A 81 -8.85 -3.07 -13.35
N SER A 82 -9.88 -2.24 -13.20
CA SER A 82 -9.74 -0.84 -12.81
C SER A 82 -9.49 -0.66 -11.31
N LYS A 83 -9.24 0.57 -10.87
CA LYS A 83 -9.03 0.94 -9.46
C LYS A 83 -10.32 1.08 -8.66
N ASN A 84 -10.23 1.09 -7.34
CA ASN A 84 -11.34 1.22 -6.39
C ASN A 84 -12.43 0.19 -6.69
N ILE A 85 -12.05 -1.08 -6.81
CA ILE A 85 -13.00 -2.13 -7.17
C ILE A 85 -13.11 -3.14 -6.05
N TYR A 86 -14.34 -3.58 -5.79
CA TYR A 86 -14.58 -4.77 -4.99
C TYR A 86 -15.27 -5.82 -5.84
N ILE A 87 -14.59 -6.92 -6.12
CA ILE A 87 -15.17 -8.08 -6.79
C ILE A 87 -15.64 -9.05 -5.70
N ALA A 88 -16.95 -9.05 -5.46
CA ALA A 88 -17.62 -9.79 -4.40
C ALA A 88 -18.11 -11.16 -4.89
N GLY A 89 -17.19 -12.08 -5.18
CA GLY A 89 -17.50 -13.40 -5.74
C GLY A 89 -18.45 -14.25 -4.89
N GLN A 90 -18.52 -14.00 -3.58
CA GLN A 90 -19.45 -14.66 -2.66
C GLN A 90 -20.93 -14.37 -2.94
N THR A 91 -21.24 -13.38 -3.78
CA THR A 91 -22.61 -13.08 -4.23
C THR A 91 -23.08 -14.00 -5.35
N ALA A 92 -22.16 -14.73 -6.00
CA ALA A 92 -22.49 -15.57 -7.12
C ALA A 92 -23.36 -16.77 -6.70
N PRO A 93 -24.47 -17.03 -7.40
CA PRO A 93 -25.33 -18.17 -7.09
C PRO A 93 -24.73 -19.48 -7.62
N GLY A 94 -25.30 -20.60 -7.17
CA GLY A 94 -24.93 -21.94 -7.65
C GLY A 94 -23.50 -22.32 -7.28
N GLY A 95 -22.72 -22.77 -8.27
CA GLY A 95 -21.31 -23.13 -8.11
C GLY A 95 -20.33 -21.95 -8.17
N GLY A 96 -20.80 -20.71 -7.98
CA GLY A 96 -19.95 -19.53 -8.01
C GLY A 96 -19.48 -19.14 -9.41
N ILE A 97 -18.38 -18.39 -9.50
CA ILE A 97 -17.79 -17.92 -10.76
C ILE A 97 -16.40 -18.52 -10.98
N VAL A 98 -16.23 -19.14 -12.14
CA VAL A 98 -14.93 -19.55 -12.69
C VAL A 98 -14.66 -18.74 -13.95
N VAL A 99 -13.51 -18.08 -14.02
CA VAL A 99 -13.07 -17.32 -15.20
C VAL A 99 -11.97 -18.11 -15.86
N TYR A 100 -12.15 -18.45 -17.14
CA TYR A 100 -11.27 -19.38 -17.85
C TYR A 100 -10.85 -18.89 -19.23
N GLY A 101 -9.57 -19.08 -19.57
CA GLY A 101 -9.06 -18.98 -20.94
C GLY A 101 -7.94 -17.95 -21.14
N ASN A 102 -7.74 -17.02 -20.19
CA ASN A 102 -6.61 -16.10 -20.18
C ASN A 102 -6.36 -15.51 -18.77
N GLY A 103 -5.33 -14.68 -18.61
CA GLY A 103 -4.93 -14.08 -17.33
C GLY A 103 -5.63 -12.75 -17.00
N TRP A 104 -5.24 -12.16 -15.86
CA TRP A 104 -5.80 -10.94 -15.27
C TRP A 104 -4.72 -9.92 -14.90
N SER A 105 -4.99 -8.64 -15.16
CA SER A 105 -4.19 -7.48 -14.78
C SER A 105 -4.82 -6.70 -13.67
N LEU A 106 -4.08 -6.54 -12.57
CA LEU A 106 -4.37 -5.57 -11.53
C LEU A 106 -3.31 -4.46 -11.46
N SER A 107 -2.50 -4.30 -12.50
CA SER A 107 -1.68 -3.09 -12.67
C SER A 107 -2.58 -1.86 -12.72
N ASN A 108 -2.24 -0.83 -11.96
CA ASN A 108 -2.97 0.43 -11.76
C ASN A 108 -4.35 0.24 -11.09
N ALA A 109 -4.60 -0.94 -10.49
CA ALA A 109 -5.84 -1.26 -9.81
C ALA A 109 -5.74 -0.91 -8.31
N ASN A 110 -5.43 0.35 -8.00
CA ASN A 110 -5.34 0.83 -6.61
C ASN A 110 -6.61 0.50 -5.82
N ASP A 111 -6.47 0.21 -4.53
CA ASP A 111 -7.58 0.01 -3.60
C ASP A 111 -8.55 -1.09 -4.06
N SER A 112 -8.01 -2.21 -4.56
CA SER A 112 -8.79 -3.34 -5.08
C SER A 112 -8.98 -4.44 -4.05
N ILE A 113 -10.19 -4.98 -3.99
CA ILE A 113 -10.59 -6.13 -3.18
C ILE A 113 -11.11 -7.21 -4.13
N VAL A 114 -10.56 -8.42 -4.07
CA VAL A 114 -11.02 -9.56 -4.87
C VAL A 114 -11.25 -10.76 -3.95
N ARG A 115 -12.49 -11.30 -3.94
CA ARG A 115 -12.84 -12.42 -3.05
C ARG A 115 -13.69 -13.48 -3.71
N TYR A 116 -13.53 -14.73 -3.25
CA TYR A 116 -14.41 -15.88 -3.57
C TYR A 116 -14.66 -16.08 -5.06
N ILE A 117 -13.60 -15.99 -5.86
CA ILE A 117 -13.64 -16.20 -7.31
C ILE A 117 -12.50 -17.12 -7.74
N THR A 118 -12.74 -17.89 -8.81
CA THR A 118 -11.75 -18.80 -9.38
C THR A 118 -11.26 -18.27 -10.73
N ILE A 119 -9.94 -18.16 -10.91
CA ILE A 119 -9.28 -17.62 -12.11
C ILE A 119 -8.35 -18.69 -12.68
N ARG A 120 -8.61 -19.14 -13.90
CA ARG A 120 -7.86 -20.21 -14.56
C ARG A 120 -7.39 -19.76 -15.94
N MET A 121 -6.09 -19.56 -16.09
CA MET A 121 -5.55 -19.10 -17.36
C MET A 121 -5.62 -20.22 -18.42
N GLY A 122 -5.17 -21.41 -18.06
CA GLY A 122 -5.21 -22.60 -18.91
C GLY A 122 -4.21 -22.52 -20.07
N ARG A 123 -4.05 -23.65 -20.77
CA ARG A 123 -3.13 -23.77 -21.90
C ARG A 123 -3.56 -22.89 -23.08
N GLY A 124 -4.82 -22.50 -23.18
CA GLY A 124 -5.29 -21.53 -24.18
C GLY A 124 -4.80 -20.10 -23.96
N GLY A 125 -4.39 -19.74 -22.74
CA GLY A 125 -3.98 -18.37 -22.39
C GLY A 125 -2.70 -17.91 -23.08
N THR A 126 -2.48 -16.60 -23.08
CA THR A 126 -1.32 -15.97 -23.74
C THR A 126 0.00 -16.52 -23.17
N SER A 127 0.83 -17.11 -24.03
CA SER A 127 2.12 -17.67 -23.61
C SER A 127 3.07 -16.61 -23.05
N GLY A 128 3.85 -16.95 -22.01
CA GLY A 128 4.80 -16.02 -21.40
C GLY A 128 4.12 -14.87 -20.64
N LYS A 129 2.89 -15.09 -20.17
CA LYS A 129 2.14 -14.16 -19.32
C LYS A 129 1.60 -14.90 -18.11
N ASP A 130 1.36 -14.13 -17.05
CA ASP A 130 0.89 -14.66 -15.79
C ASP A 130 -0.63 -14.81 -15.75
N ALA A 131 -1.13 -15.76 -14.95
CA ALA A 131 -2.56 -15.86 -14.70
C ALA A 131 -3.07 -14.63 -13.92
N ILE A 132 -2.29 -14.11 -12.97
CA ILE A 132 -2.49 -12.79 -12.37
C ILE A 132 -1.17 -12.02 -12.41
N SER A 133 -1.18 -10.77 -12.87
CA SER A 133 -0.04 -9.88 -12.63
C SER A 133 -0.39 -8.47 -12.18
N ILE A 134 0.49 -7.95 -11.33
CA ILE A 134 0.46 -6.61 -10.73
C ILE A 134 1.83 -5.97 -10.95
N ALA A 135 1.90 -4.98 -11.84
CA ALA A 135 3.15 -4.28 -12.17
C ALA A 135 3.26 -2.90 -11.51
N ASP A 136 2.13 -2.30 -11.17
CA ASP A 136 2.05 -1.06 -10.42
C ASP A 136 0.72 -1.02 -9.64
N GLY A 137 0.67 -0.29 -8.55
CA GLY A 137 -0.57 -0.03 -7.80
C GLY A 137 -0.42 -0.17 -6.29
N LYS A 138 -1.45 0.16 -5.53
CA LYS A 138 -1.41 0.12 -4.06
C LYS A 138 -2.67 -0.37 -3.39
N ASN A 139 -2.53 -0.89 -2.17
CA ASN A 139 -3.64 -1.34 -1.32
C ASN A 139 -4.51 -2.38 -2.04
N ILE A 140 -3.94 -3.54 -2.35
CA ILE A 140 -4.64 -4.60 -3.07
C ILE A 140 -4.77 -5.81 -2.15
N ILE A 141 -5.96 -6.38 -2.06
CA ILE A 141 -6.20 -7.59 -1.27
C ILE A 141 -6.95 -8.66 -2.06
N PHE A 142 -6.38 -9.86 -2.05
CA PHE A 142 -7.00 -11.09 -2.50
C PHE A 142 -7.29 -11.95 -1.27
N ASP A 143 -8.54 -12.38 -1.12
CA ASP A 143 -8.95 -13.27 -0.03
C ASP A 143 -9.89 -14.34 -0.56
N HIS A 144 -9.59 -15.62 -0.28
CA HIS A 144 -10.42 -16.74 -0.76
C HIS A 144 -10.52 -16.82 -2.29
N VAL A 145 -9.40 -16.65 -2.99
CA VAL A 145 -9.34 -16.76 -4.45
C VAL A 145 -8.64 -18.06 -4.83
N SER A 146 -9.02 -18.66 -5.95
CA SER A 146 -8.31 -19.81 -6.52
C SER A 146 -7.70 -19.41 -7.86
N VAL A 147 -6.39 -19.58 -8.02
CA VAL A 147 -5.65 -19.20 -9.22
C VAL A 147 -4.87 -20.40 -9.73
N SER A 148 -5.05 -20.77 -10.99
CA SER A 148 -4.30 -21.89 -11.56
C SER A 148 -3.94 -21.76 -13.03
N TRP A 149 -3.06 -22.67 -13.46
CA TRP A 149 -2.73 -22.92 -14.86
C TRP A 149 -2.06 -21.74 -15.55
N GLY A 150 -1.19 -21.03 -14.81
CA GLY A 150 -0.36 -19.95 -15.36
C GLY A 150 0.53 -20.44 -16.51
N ARG A 151 0.72 -19.59 -17.52
CA ARG A 151 1.57 -19.84 -18.70
C ARG A 151 3.00 -19.31 -18.54
N ASP A 152 3.21 -18.48 -17.52
CA ASP A 152 4.50 -18.04 -17.00
C ASP A 152 4.44 -18.20 -15.46
N GLU A 153 4.08 -17.17 -14.70
CA GLU A 153 3.66 -17.36 -13.31
C GLU A 153 2.16 -17.54 -13.13
N THR A 154 1.78 -18.19 -12.03
CA THR A 154 0.37 -18.25 -11.63
C THR A 154 -0.06 -16.92 -11.00
N PHE A 155 0.78 -16.33 -10.14
CA PHE A 155 0.49 -15.02 -9.53
C PHE A 155 1.78 -14.22 -9.33
N SER A 156 1.94 -13.09 -10.04
CA SER A 156 3.14 -12.26 -9.92
C SER A 156 2.85 -10.81 -9.49
N ILE A 157 3.70 -10.30 -8.61
CA ILE A 157 3.84 -8.90 -8.23
C ILE A 157 5.26 -8.48 -8.62
N ASN A 158 5.40 -7.55 -9.55
CA ASN A 158 6.71 -7.12 -10.04
C ASN A 158 6.65 -5.69 -10.59
N GLY A 159 7.11 -4.74 -9.78
CA GLY A 159 7.22 -3.32 -10.16
C GLY A 159 6.87 -2.40 -8.99
N ASP A 160 6.32 -1.23 -9.28
CA ASP A 160 6.01 -0.20 -8.28
C ASP A 160 4.67 -0.49 -7.56
N VAL A 161 4.71 -1.50 -6.68
CA VAL A 161 3.51 -2.04 -6.02
C VAL A 161 3.64 -1.90 -4.51
N THR A 162 2.65 -1.31 -3.83
CA THR A 162 2.71 -1.10 -2.37
C THR A 162 1.48 -1.66 -1.67
N ASN A 163 1.65 -2.21 -0.48
CA ASN A 163 0.57 -2.73 0.35
C ASN A 163 -0.30 -3.79 -0.32
N VAL A 164 0.23 -4.99 -0.53
CA VAL A 164 -0.54 -6.11 -1.07
C VAL A 164 -0.73 -7.18 0.00
N THR A 165 -1.94 -7.71 0.11
CA THR A 165 -2.22 -8.95 0.86
C THR A 165 -2.78 -10.01 -0.09
N ILE A 166 -2.22 -11.20 -0.04
CA ILE A 166 -2.84 -12.41 -0.57
C ILE A 166 -3.08 -13.34 0.63
N GLN A 167 -4.35 -13.61 0.93
CA GLN A 167 -4.72 -14.46 2.06
C GLN A 167 -5.73 -15.54 1.66
N ASN A 168 -5.70 -16.68 2.35
CA ASN A 168 -6.65 -17.78 2.16
C ASN A 168 -6.80 -18.21 0.69
N THR A 169 -5.75 -18.08 -0.13
CA THR A 169 -5.80 -18.22 -1.60
C THR A 169 -5.07 -19.48 -2.06
N ILE A 170 -5.61 -20.18 -3.07
CA ILE A 170 -4.94 -21.28 -3.76
C ILE A 170 -4.15 -20.72 -4.95
N ILE A 171 -2.87 -21.09 -5.05
CA ILE A 171 -1.98 -20.78 -6.17
C ILE A 171 -1.41 -22.09 -6.68
N ALA A 172 -1.97 -22.60 -7.78
CA ALA A 172 -1.80 -23.99 -8.16
C ALA A 172 -1.39 -24.22 -9.62
N GLN A 173 -0.66 -25.30 -9.85
CA GLN A 173 -0.52 -25.91 -11.17
C GLN A 173 -0.11 -24.93 -12.28
N GLY A 174 0.94 -24.13 -12.08
CA GLY A 174 1.59 -23.43 -13.19
C GLY A 174 1.96 -24.45 -14.26
N LEU A 175 1.65 -24.18 -15.54
CA LEU A 175 1.81 -25.18 -16.60
C LEU A 175 3.26 -25.30 -17.05
N ILE A 176 3.69 -26.52 -17.34
CA ILE A 176 4.96 -26.80 -18.00
C ILE A 176 4.96 -26.13 -19.40
N SER A 177 6.06 -25.51 -19.84
CA SER A 177 7.45 -25.66 -19.37
C SER A 177 7.91 -24.71 -18.26
N HIS A 178 7.13 -23.69 -17.90
CA HIS A 178 7.51 -22.68 -16.91
C HIS A 178 6.60 -22.71 -15.68
N SER A 179 6.36 -23.89 -15.12
CA SER A 179 5.49 -24.11 -13.96
C SER A 179 5.94 -23.32 -12.71
N CYS A 180 5.34 -22.15 -12.48
CA CYS A 180 5.73 -21.25 -11.39
C CYS A 180 4.53 -20.82 -10.54
N GLY A 181 4.72 -20.77 -9.22
CA GLY A 181 3.74 -20.18 -8.30
C GLY A 181 3.65 -18.66 -8.48
N GLY A 182 4.76 -17.95 -8.34
CA GLY A 182 4.75 -16.49 -8.40
C GLY A 182 6.05 -15.76 -8.04
N LEU A 183 6.26 -14.59 -8.65
CA LEU A 183 7.22 -13.59 -8.18
C LEU A 183 6.54 -12.63 -7.20
N MET A 184 7.22 -12.32 -6.09
CA MET A 184 6.80 -11.31 -5.12
C MET A 184 7.95 -10.31 -4.98
N GLN A 185 7.97 -9.34 -5.89
CA GLN A 185 9.07 -8.41 -6.08
C GLN A 185 8.59 -6.97 -5.91
N THR A 186 8.73 -6.46 -4.68
CA THR A 186 8.50 -5.05 -4.36
C THR A 186 9.03 -4.71 -2.96
N ASP A 187 9.47 -3.47 -2.77
CA ASP A 187 9.83 -2.91 -1.46
C ASP A 187 8.60 -2.34 -0.71
N GLY A 188 7.45 -2.24 -1.38
CA GLY A 188 6.21 -1.69 -0.84
C GLY A 188 5.41 -2.65 0.06
N GLY A 189 5.90 -3.87 0.28
CA GLY A 189 5.34 -4.84 1.22
C GLY A 189 4.25 -5.75 0.66
N VAL A 190 4.48 -7.06 0.77
CA VAL A 190 3.53 -8.13 0.41
C VAL A 190 3.30 -9.07 1.58
N SER A 191 2.06 -9.20 2.02
CA SER A 191 1.61 -10.18 3.00
C SER A 191 1.04 -11.41 2.31
N LEU A 192 1.48 -12.60 2.72
CA LEU A 192 1.06 -13.89 2.21
C LEU A 192 0.64 -14.76 3.39
N PHE A 193 -0.67 -14.89 3.64
CA PHE A 193 -1.19 -15.54 4.84
C PHE A 193 -2.17 -16.68 4.56
N ARG A 194 -1.91 -17.87 5.11
CA ARG A 194 -2.83 -19.03 4.96
C ARG A 194 -3.14 -19.38 3.51
N ASN A 195 -2.17 -19.20 2.64
CA ASN A 195 -2.28 -19.60 1.23
C ASN A 195 -1.87 -21.06 1.07
N LEU A 196 -2.35 -21.66 -0.01
CA LEU A 196 -1.90 -22.96 -0.50
C LEU A 196 -1.15 -22.76 -1.81
N TYR A 197 0.16 -23.02 -1.80
CA TYR A 197 0.95 -23.21 -3.01
C TYR A 197 1.03 -24.70 -3.30
N ILE A 198 0.54 -25.15 -4.47
CA ILE A 198 0.44 -26.59 -4.77
C ILE A 198 0.78 -26.90 -6.22
N ASP A 199 1.51 -28.01 -6.45
CA ASP A 199 1.77 -28.56 -7.79
C ASP A 199 2.44 -27.56 -8.74
N ASN A 200 3.31 -26.72 -8.21
CA ASN A 200 4.12 -25.74 -8.94
C ASN A 200 5.60 -26.15 -8.91
N LYS A 201 6.29 -26.16 -10.04
CA LYS A 201 7.69 -26.60 -10.08
C LYS A 201 8.63 -25.68 -9.29
N THR A 202 8.40 -24.37 -9.30
CA THR A 202 9.31 -23.37 -8.73
C THR A 202 8.58 -22.09 -8.30
N ARG A 203 9.30 -21.17 -7.63
CA ARG A 203 8.83 -19.84 -7.21
C ARG A 203 7.53 -19.93 -6.38
N ASN A 204 7.60 -20.53 -5.19
CA ASN A 204 6.42 -20.82 -4.35
C ASN A 204 6.28 -20.03 -3.03
N PRO A 205 6.55 -18.71 -2.95
CA PRO A 205 6.94 -17.76 -3.99
C PRO A 205 8.46 -17.68 -4.23
N LYS A 206 8.89 -16.87 -5.21
CA LYS A 206 10.23 -16.26 -5.24
C LYS A 206 10.13 -14.81 -4.80
N VAL A 207 10.91 -14.45 -3.78
CA VAL A 207 10.80 -13.15 -3.11
C VAL A 207 11.97 -12.24 -3.39
N LYS A 208 11.66 -10.96 -3.59
CA LYS A 208 12.61 -9.84 -3.57
C LYS A 208 11.95 -8.61 -2.92
N GLY A 209 12.66 -7.93 -2.04
CA GLY A 209 12.12 -6.79 -1.29
C GLY A 209 11.40 -7.21 0.00
N VAL A 210 10.28 -6.57 0.32
CA VAL A 210 9.59 -6.70 1.61
C VAL A 210 8.49 -7.75 1.56
N ASN A 211 8.60 -8.79 2.39
CA ASN A 211 7.63 -9.88 2.42
C ASN A 211 7.29 -10.38 3.83
N ASP A 212 6.00 -10.65 4.05
CA ASP A 212 5.49 -11.25 5.27
C ASP A 212 4.80 -12.58 4.93
N PHE A 213 5.50 -13.70 5.13
CA PHE A 213 5.08 -15.04 4.72
C PHE A 213 4.78 -15.89 5.95
N GLN A 214 3.49 -15.95 6.32
CA GLN A 214 3.08 -16.60 7.56
C GLN A 214 1.90 -17.56 7.41
N ASN A 215 1.91 -18.64 8.19
CA ASN A 215 0.81 -19.60 8.26
C ASN A 215 0.44 -20.24 6.91
N ASN A 216 1.35 -20.33 5.93
CA ASN A 216 1.04 -20.90 4.61
C ASN A 216 1.32 -22.41 4.57
N VAL A 217 0.65 -23.10 3.64
CA VAL A 217 0.96 -24.49 3.29
C VAL A 217 1.53 -24.53 1.88
N ILE A 218 2.65 -25.23 1.73
CA ILE A 218 3.33 -25.43 0.45
C ILE A 218 3.41 -26.92 0.21
N TYR A 219 2.86 -27.41 -0.90
CA TYR A 219 2.70 -28.82 -1.19
C TYR A 219 3.23 -29.18 -2.58
N ASN A 220 3.95 -30.30 -2.70
CA ASN A 220 4.40 -30.88 -3.98
C ASN A 220 5.08 -29.88 -4.93
N TRP A 221 6.02 -29.06 -4.42
CA TRP A 221 6.85 -28.23 -5.29
C TRP A 221 7.81 -29.10 -6.11
N GLY A 222 8.30 -28.61 -7.24
CA GLY A 222 9.34 -29.27 -8.05
C GLY A 222 10.77 -28.82 -7.73
N GLY A 223 11.66 -28.86 -8.72
CA GLY A 223 13.09 -28.56 -8.53
C GLY A 223 13.47 -27.13 -8.17
N GLY A 224 12.50 -26.22 -8.03
CA GLY A 224 12.75 -24.83 -7.61
C GLY A 224 12.70 -24.58 -6.11
N GLY A 225 12.06 -25.47 -5.34
CA GLY A 225 11.82 -25.25 -3.91
C GLY A 225 10.41 -24.74 -3.60
N GLY A 226 10.06 -24.90 -2.32
CA GLY A 226 8.82 -24.40 -1.74
C GLY A 226 8.86 -22.91 -1.39
N TYR A 227 10.05 -22.30 -1.30
CA TYR A 227 10.25 -20.86 -1.17
C TYR A 227 11.64 -20.50 -1.71
N ILE A 228 11.72 -19.50 -2.59
CA ILE A 228 13.01 -19.02 -3.12
C ILE A 228 13.38 -17.72 -2.43
N ALA A 229 14.46 -17.77 -1.65
CA ALA A 229 14.96 -16.70 -0.81
C ALA A 229 16.15 -15.94 -1.44
N GLY A 230 16.12 -15.64 -2.75
CA GLY A 230 17.22 -14.90 -3.37
C GLY A 230 17.40 -15.15 -4.87
N ASP A 231 18.66 -15.34 -5.29
CA ASP A 231 19.16 -15.40 -6.69
C ASP A 231 19.30 -14.02 -7.37
N SER A 232 19.48 -12.97 -6.55
CA SER A 232 19.85 -11.60 -6.96
C SER A 232 20.68 -10.91 -5.87
N GLU A 233 21.37 -9.82 -6.23
CA GLU A 233 22.18 -8.98 -5.31
C GLU A 233 21.38 -7.86 -4.61
N ALA A 234 20.06 -7.82 -4.79
CA ALA A 234 19.19 -6.83 -4.15
C ALA A 234 18.74 -7.32 -2.77
N ASP A 235 18.73 -6.41 -1.79
CA ASP A 235 18.32 -6.72 -0.43
C ASP A 235 16.83 -7.11 -0.35
N SER A 236 16.52 -8.07 0.51
CA SER A 236 15.16 -8.51 0.81
C SER A 236 14.97 -8.67 2.31
N TYR A 237 13.78 -8.33 2.80
CA TYR A 237 13.46 -8.24 4.24
C TYR A 237 12.20 -9.03 4.54
N ALA A 238 12.36 -10.26 5.05
CA ALA A 238 11.28 -11.22 5.16
C ALA A 238 11.00 -11.70 6.59
N ASN A 239 9.73 -11.86 6.92
CA ASN A 239 9.29 -12.74 8.01
C ASN A 239 8.80 -14.06 7.40
N ILE A 240 9.34 -15.20 7.84
CA ILE A 240 8.96 -16.55 7.40
C ILE A 240 8.57 -17.35 8.63
N VAL A 241 7.27 -17.38 8.97
CA VAL A 241 6.81 -17.84 10.28
C VAL A 241 5.65 -18.82 10.18
N ASN A 242 5.68 -19.91 10.96
CA ASN A 242 4.56 -20.86 11.09
C ASN A 242 4.06 -21.48 9.77
N ASN A 243 4.92 -21.58 8.74
CA ASN A 243 4.55 -22.22 7.48
C ASN A 243 4.76 -23.73 7.57
N TYR A 244 3.96 -24.50 6.84
CA TYR A 244 4.08 -25.95 6.74
C TYR A 244 4.42 -26.37 5.31
N PHE A 245 5.61 -26.94 5.12
CA PHE A 245 6.09 -27.47 3.85
C PHE A 245 5.85 -28.98 3.82
N ILE A 246 5.21 -29.50 2.77
CA ILE A 246 4.91 -30.92 2.61
C ILE A 246 5.43 -31.38 1.24
N SER A 247 6.42 -32.29 1.25
CA SER A 247 6.89 -32.93 0.03
C SER A 247 5.78 -33.73 -0.62
N GLY A 248 5.66 -33.62 -1.95
CA GLY A 248 4.83 -34.51 -2.76
C GLY A 248 5.66 -35.32 -3.77
N PRO A 249 5.01 -36.04 -4.70
CA PRO A 249 5.66 -36.86 -5.70
C PRO A 249 6.77 -36.16 -6.51
N ASP A 250 6.57 -34.90 -6.88
CA ASP A 250 7.49 -34.10 -7.72
C ASP A 250 8.56 -33.34 -6.94
N THR A 251 8.50 -33.39 -5.61
CA THR A 251 9.47 -32.72 -4.75
C THR A 251 10.86 -33.32 -4.92
N THR A 252 11.80 -32.48 -5.35
CA THR A 252 13.17 -32.90 -5.71
C THR A 252 14.25 -32.09 -4.99
N VAL A 253 13.87 -31.01 -4.29
CA VAL A 253 14.78 -30.15 -3.52
C VAL A 253 14.15 -29.76 -2.19
N THR A 254 14.94 -29.16 -1.30
CA THR A 254 14.52 -28.69 0.03
C THR A 254 13.41 -27.64 -0.02
N ALA A 255 12.77 -27.41 1.13
CA ALA A 255 11.68 -26.44 1.29
C ALA A 255 12.09 -25.02 0.88
N VAL A 256 13.22 -24.53 1.37
CA VAL A 256 13.76 -23.21 1.02
C VAL A 256 15.04 -23.36 0.20
N THR A 257 15.18 -22.57 -0.85
CA THR A 257 16.33 -22.64 -1.78
C THR A 257 16.85 -21.25 -2.16
N ARG A 258 18.09 -21.22 -2.68
CA ARG A 258 18.75 -20.04 -3.28
C ARG A 258 18.87 -18.81 -2.36
N GLY A 259 18.87 -19.05 -1.06
CA GLY A 259 19.25 -18.07 -0.04
C GLY A 259 20.66 -17.52 -0.28
N ASN A 260 20.84 -16.24 -0.01
CA ASN A 260 22.13 -15.57 -0.02
C ASN A 260 22.16 -14.45 1.04
N SER A 261 23.33 -13.85 1.28
CA SER A 261 23.53 -12.86 2.33
C SER A 261 22.75 -11.54 2.17
N TYR A 262 22.12 -11.30 1.02
CA TYR A 262 21.24 -10.15 0.78
C TYR A 262 19.78 -10.44 1.16
N PHE A 263 19.46 -11.67 1.55
CA PHE A 263 18.13 -12.05 2.00
C PHE A 263 18.09 -12.09 3.52
N HIS A 264 17.62 -11.00 4.13
CA HIS A 264 17.56 -10.81 5.58
C HIS A 264 16.23 -11.31 6.12
N ALA A 265 16.20 -12.49 6.75
CA ALA A 265 14.95 -13.11 7.18
C ALA A 265 14.90 -13.43 8.68
N TYR A 266 13.77 -13.10 9.29
CA TYR A 266 13.36 -13.69 10.56
C TYR A 266 12.61 -14.97 10.25
N VAL A 267 13.14 -16.11 10.69
CA VAL A 267 12.54 -17.42 10.46
C VAL A 267 12.14 -18.03 11.80
N LYS A 268 10.90 -18.51 11.91
CA LYS A 268 10.45 -19.11 13.17
C LYS A 268 9.35 -20.15 12.99
N ASP A 269 9.44 -21.25 13.72
CA ASP A 269 8.36 -22.24 13.90
C ASP A 269 7.76 -22.78 12.58
N ASN A 270 8.56 -22.84 11.51
CA ASN A 270 8.17 -23.49 10.27
C ASN A 270 8.35 -25.01 10.41
N PHE A 271 7.53 -25.79 9.72
CA PHE A 271 7.58 -27.25 9.71
C PHE A 271 7.85 -27.79 8.31
N TYR A 272 8.55 -28.91 8.25
CA TYR A 272 8.80 -29.63 7.01
C TYR A 272 8.52 -31.12 7.16
N ASP A 273 7.59 -31.60 6.35
CA ASP A 273 7.29 -33.02 6.17
C ASP A 273 7.85 -33.49 4.83
N SER A 274 8.92 -34.28 4.89
CA SER A 274 9.69 -34.70 3.72
C SER A 274 9.45 -36.16 3.33
N ASN A 275 8.77 -36.94 4.17
CA ASN A 275 8.84 -38.40 4.13
C ASN A 275 7.77 -39.06 3.24
N ARG A 276 6.70 -38.32 2.87
CA ARG A 276 5.60 -38.78 2.00
C ARG A 276 4.93 -40.05 2.50
N ASN A 277 4.77 -40.19 3.80
CA ASN A 277 4.31 -41.43 4.44
C ASN A 277 2.79 -41.49 4.69
N SER A 278 2.02 -40.54 4.11
CA SER A 278 0.58 -40.36 4.34
C SER A 278 0.18 -39.98 5.76
N LYS A 279 1.09 -39.40 6.52
CA LYS A 279 0.82 -38.76 7.81
C LYS A 279 1.34 -37.34 7.79
N LEU A 280 0.69 -36.47 8.56
CA LEU A 280 1.20 -35.13 8.83
C LEU A 280 2.07 -35.20 10.08
N ASP A 281 3.30 -35.66 9.92
CA ASP A 281 4.25 -35.91 11.03
C ASP A 281 5.63 -35.27 10.81
N GLY A 282 5.66 -34.21 9.99
CA GLY A 282 6.80 -33.36 9.79
C GLY A 282 7.41 -32.78 11.07
N ALA A 283 8.67 -32.37 10.96
CA ALA A 283 9.42 -31.80 12.07
C ALA A 283 9.62 -30.29 11.90
N ALA A 284 9.91 -29.60 12.99
CA ALA A 284 10.31 -28.20 12.95
C ALA A 284 11.56 -28.04 12.07
N LEU A 285 11.51 -27.09 11.14
CA LEU A 285 12.59 -26.76 10.24
C LEU A 285 13.67 -25.98 11.00
N CYS A 286 14.93 -26.38 10.84
CA CYS A 286 16.03 -25.80 11.62
C CYS A 286 16.31 -24.34 11.22
N GLU A 287 16.57 -23.45 12.18
CA GLU A 287 16.89 -22.03 11.93
C GLU A 287 18.39 -21.86 11.56
N LYS A 288 18.84 -22.53 10.50
CA LYS A 288 20.25 -22.56 10.05
C LYS A 288 20.36 -22.65 8.53
N ALA A 289 21.54 -22.35 8.00
CA ALA A 289 21.80 -22.35 6.55
C ALA A 289 21.51 -23.71 5.87
N SER A 290 21.66 -24.83 6.59
CA SER A 290 21.31 -26.16 6.07
C SER A 290 19.82 -26.33 5.72
N CYS A 291 18.93 -25.52 6.29
CA CYS A 291 17.49 -25.56 6.04
C CYS A 291 16.99 -24.39 5.19
N TYR A 292 17.67 -23.24 5.23
CA TYR A 292 17.27 -22.01 4.55
C TYR A 292 18.26 -21.51 3.49
N SER A 293 19.25 -22.33 3.09
CA SER A 293 20.41 -21.88 2.28
C SER A 293 21.18 -20.73 2.99
N ASP A 294 22.03 -19.99 2.28
CA ASP A 294 22.94 -19.00 2.90
C ASP A 294 22.29 -17.62 3.15
N ILE A 295 21.04 -17.59 3.63
CA ILE A 295 20.36 -16.34 4.03
C ILE A 295 21.04 -15.66 5.22
N ASP A 296 20.80 -14.35 5.38
CA ASP A 296 21.10 -13.64 6.61
C ASP A 296 19.96 -13.79 7.62
N PHE A 297 20.25 -14.39 8.78
CA PHE A 297 19.27 -14.64 9.83
C PHE A 297 19.20 -13.44 10.78
N VAL A 298 18.06 -12.75 10.80
CA VAL A 298 17.84 -11.64 11.75
C VAL A 298 17.20 -12.15 13.04
N LYS A 299 17.56 -11.53 14.17
CA LYS A 299 17.17 -12.00 15.51
C LYS A 299 15.76 -11.59 15.97
N ALA A 300 15.17 -10.59 15.31
CA ALA A 300 13.87 -10.06 15.65
C ALA A 300 13.00 -9.99 14.40
N PRO A 301 11.68 -10.26 14.53
CA PRO A 301 10.77 -10.12 13.41
C PRO A 301 10.70 -8.65 12.98
N TYR A 302 10.55 -8.44 11.68
CA TYR A 302 10.20 -7.12 11.17
C TYR A 302 8.79 -6.75 11.63
N ASN A 303 8.59 -5.47 11.96
CA ASN A 303 7.31 -4.96 12.43
C ASN A 303 6.31 -4.73 11.27
N TYR A 304 5.89 -5.83 10.66
CA TYR A 304 4.90 -5.89 9.59
C TYR A 304 3.50 -6.15 10.18
N PRO A 305 2.41 -5.85 9.43
CA PRO A 305 1.05 -6.12 9.88
C PRO A 305 0.72 -7.62 9.84
N ALA A 306 1.29 -8.36 10.79
CA ALA A 306 1.17 -9.81 10.91
C ALA A 306 -0.30 -10.28 11.07
N PRO A 307 -0.62 -11.52 10.64
CA PRO A 307 -1.92 -12.11 10.87
C PRO A 307 -2.05 -12.58 12.33
N ALA A 308 -3.24 -13.02 12.71
CA ALA A 308 -3.39 -13.85 13.91
C ALA A 308 -2.41 -15.05 13.84
N ALA A 309 -1.64 -15.24 14.91
CA ALA A 309 -0.67 -16.33 14.99
C ALA A 309 -1.40 -17.68 15.08
N LEU A 310 -0.95 -18.63 14.26
CA LEU A 310 -1.32 -20.04 14.30
C LEU A 310 -0.05 -20.86 14.47
N THR A 311 -0.13 -22.06 15.04
CA THR A 311 0.92 -23.06 14.83
C THR A 311 0.94 -23.51 13.36
N ALA A 312 2.06 -24.06 12.89
CA ALA A 312 2.14 -24.58 11.54
C ALA A 312 1.12 -25.71 11.27
N GLN A 313 0.78 -26.50 12.29
CA GLN A 313 -0.25 -27.55 12.22
C GLN A 313 -1.65 -26.96 12.10
N GLU A 314 -2.00 -25.98 12.94
CA GLU A 314 -3.27 -25.26 12.82
C GLU A 314 -3.40 -24.55 11.46
N ALA A 315 -2.28 -24.05 10.91
CA ALA A 315 -2.28 -23.50 9.56
C ALA A 315 -2.71 -24.53 8.50
N VAL A 316 -2.28 -25.80 8.61
CA VAL A 316 -2.75 -26.88 7.72
C VAL A 316 -4.25 -27.11 7.86
N GLU A 317 -4.76 -27.16 9.10
CA GLU A 317 -6.19 -27.35 9.36
C GLU A 317 -7.04 -26.23 8.75
N VAL A 318 -6.64 -24.97 8.99
CA VAL A 318 -7.33 -23.79 8.44
C VAL A 318 -7.28 -23.78 6.92
N VAL A 319 -6.11 -24.03 6.32
CA VAL A 319 -5.95 -24.06 4.86
C VAL A 319 -6.85 -25.14 4.25
N LEU A 320 -6.81 -26.37 4.74
CA LEU A 320 -7.65 -27.45 4.21
C LEU A 320 -9.15 -27.12 4.30
N LYS A 321 -9.55 -26.45 5.39
CA LYS A 321 -10.94 -26.06 5.62
C LYS A 321 -11.40 -24.95 4.69
N SER A 322 -10.64 -23.86 4.56
CA SER A 322 -11.17 -22.61 4.01
C SER A 322 -10.35 -21.98 2.88
N VAL A 323 -9.22 -22.51 2.44
CA VAL A 323 -8.45 -21.89 1.33
C VAL A 323 -9.21 -21.93 -0.01
N GLY A 324 -8.91 -20.97 -0.89
CA GLY A 324 -9.45 -20.88 -2.24
C GLY A 324 -10.83 -20.26 -2.26
N ASN A 325 -11.56 -20.43 -3.37
CA ASN A 325 -12.98 -20.09 -3.46
C ASN A 325 -13.83 -21.06 -2.62
N SER A 326 -13.66 -21.02 -1.30
CA SER A 326 -14.12 -22.04 -0.37
C SER A 326 -15.64 -22.15 -0.24
N LEU A 327 -16.37 -21.10 -0.62
CA LEU A 327 -17.83 -21.12 -0.71
C LEU A 327 -18.33 -21.95 -1.90
N HIS A 328 -17.51 -22.06 -2.94
CA HIS A 328 -17.89 -22.68 -4.21
C HIS A 328 -16.74 -23.50 -4.82
N ARG A 329 -16.05 -24.31 -4.02
CA ARG A 329 -14.98 -25.17 -4.54
C ARG A 329 -15.53 -26.07 -5.63
N ASP A 330 -14.93 -25.97 -6.80
CA ASP A 330 -15.23 -26.90 -7.89
C ASP A 330 -14.39 -28.18 -7.78
N SER A 331 -14.49 -29.03 -8.81
CA SER A 331 -13.80 -30.32 -8.85
C SER A 331 -12.28 -30.20 -8.78
N ILE A 332 -11.71 -29.12 -9.32
CA ILE A 332 -10.26 -28.93 -9.37
C ILE A 332 -9.74 -28.53 -7.99
N ASP A 333 -10.35 -27.51 -7.38
CA ASP A 333 -9.97 -27.09 -6.03
C ASP A 333 -10.18 -28.23 -5.02
N THR A 334 -11.27 -28.99 -5.16
CA THR A 334 -11.53 -30.17 -4.32
C THR A 334 -10.44 -31.23 -4.49
N ALA A 335 -10.04 -31.54 -5.73
CA ALA A 335 -8.99 -32.51 -5.98
C ALA A 335 -7.62 -32.05 -5.45
N LEU A 336 -7.29 -30.77 -5.53
CA LEU A 336 -6.05 -30.20 -4.95
C LEU A 336 -6.05 -30.34 -3.41
N ILE A 337 -7.18 -30.06 -2.75
CA ILE A 337 -7.31 -30.27 -1.30
C ILE A 337 -7.15 -31.75 -0.93
N ASP A 338 -7.70 -32.65 -1.72
CA ASP A 338 -7.57 -34.10 -1.50
C ASP A 338 -6.14 -34.61 -1.74
N GLN A 339 -5.35 -33.94 -2.58
CA GLN A 339 -3.92 -34.21 -2.67
C GLN A 339 -3.18 -33.78 -1.40
N VAL A 340 -3.45 -32.58 -0.86
CA VAL A 340 -2.82 -32.15 0.40
C VAL A 340 -3.14 -33.12 1.54
N LYS A 341 -4.40 -33.58 1.65
CA LYS A 341 -4.83 -34.59 2.63
C LYS A 341 -4.17 -35.96 2.47
N SER A 342 -3.55 -36.23 1.33
CA SER A 342 -2.75 -37.45 1.14
C SER A 342 -1.41 -37.42 1.86
N TYR A 343 -1.02 -36.24 2.36
CA TYR A 343 0.24 -35.97 3.06
C TYR A 343 1.45 -36.57 2.32
N GLY A 344 1.56 -36.19 1.05
CA GLY A 344 2.75 -36.38 0.22
C GLY A 344 2.69 -37.53 -0.79
N THR A 345 1.61 -38.31 -0.84
CA THR A 345 1.50 -39.46 -1.77
C THR A 345 0.81 -39.15 -3.10
N LYS A 346 0.12 -38.01 -3.21
CA LYS A 346 -0.51 -37.53 -4.45
C LYS A 346 0.02 -36.16 -4.85
N GLY A 347 -0.18 -35.76 -6.10
CA GLY A 347 0.30 -34.49 -6.64
C GLY A 347 0.96 -34.71 -8.00
N ALA A 348 0.84 -33.74 -8.90
CA ALA A 348 1.50 -33.80 -10.20
C ALA A 348 1.74 -32.40 -10.77
N LEU A 349 2.95 -32.17 -11.27
CA LEU A 349 3.20 -31.09 -12.24
C LEU A 349 2.55 -31.45 -13.58
N ILE A 350 1.76 -30.54 -14.14
CA ILE A 350 1.00 -30.78 -15.38
C ILE A 350 1.45 -29.86 -16.52
N SER A 351 1.23 -30.29 -17.76
CA SER A 351 1.50 -29.52 -18.97
C SER A 351 0.24 -28.99 -19.66
N ASP A 352 -0.89 -29.63 -19.40
CA ASP A 352 -2.21 -29.30 -19.93
C ASP A 352 -3.25 -29.54 -18.84
N GLU A 353 -4.13 -28.57 -18.61
CA GLU A 353 -5.20 -28.66 -17.61
C GLU A 353 -6.12 -29.87 -17.80
N LYS A 354 -6.20 -30.43 -19.02
CA LYS A 354 -6.98 -31.64 -19.30
C LYS A 354 -6.45 -32.87 -18.58
N GLU A 355 -5.17 -32.92 -18.23
CA GLU A 355 -4.58 -33.98 -17.40
C GLU A 355 -5.24 -34.03 -16.01
N PHE A 356 -5.83 -32.91 -15.59
CA PHE A 356 -6.50 -32.75 -14.31
C PHE A 356 -8.02 -32.52 -14.45
N GLY A 357 -8.61 -32.90 -15.59
CA GLY A 357 -10.05 -32.79 -15.85
C GLY A 357 -10.51 -31.50 -16.54
N GLY A 358 -9.60 -30.55 -16.77
CA GLY A 358 -9.90 -29.25 -17.39
C GLY A 358 -10.80 -28.37 -16.52
N VAL A 359 -11.34 -27.30 -17.09
CA VAL A 359 -12.20 -26.35 -16.34
C VAL A 359 -13.49 -26.98 -15.76
N GLY A 360 -13.87 -28.16 -16.23
CA GLY A 360 -15.05 -28.88 -15.77
C GLY A 360 -16.36 -28.15 -16.07
N GLU A 361 -17.36 -28.40 -15.23
CA GLU A 361 -18.66 -27.74 -15.25
C GLU A 361 -18.89 -27.02 -13.91
N VAL A 362 -19.57 -25.88 -13.98
CA VAL A 362 -19.98 -25.10 -12.80
C VAL A 362 -21.47 -24.93 -12.87
N ALA A 363 -22.18 -25.41 -11.85
CA ALA A 363 -23.63 -25.32 -11.80
C ALA A 363 -24.07 -23.86 -11.80
N SER A 364 -24.94 -23.47 -12.74
CA SER A 364 -25.66 -22.21 -12.65
C SER A 364 -26.60 -22.25 -11.45
N GLY A 365 -26.81 -21.12 -10.79
CA GLY A 365 -27.83 -20.97 -9.75
C GLY A 365 -28.70 -19.75 -9.97
N ALA A 366 -29.85 -19.72 -9.31
CA ALA A 366 -30.68 -18.52 -9.20
C ALA A 366 -30.05 -17.56 -8.18
N ALA A 367 -29.91 -16.29 -8.55
CA ALA A 367 -29.50 -15.26 -7.60
C ALA A 367 -30.49 -15.17 -6.44
N SER A 368 -29.97 -14.94 -5.25
CA SER A 368 -30.78 -14.54 -4.11
C SER A 368 -31.54 -13.26 -4.44
N LYS A 369 -32.73 -13.11 -3.85
CA LYS A 369 -33.52 -11.89 -3.99
C LYS A 369 -32.79 -10.73 -3.34
N ASP A 370 -32.76 -9.60 -4.04
CA ASP A 370 -32.13 -8.32 -3.70
C ASP A 370 -33.10 -7.28 -4.26
N SER A 371 -33.91 -6.69 -3.38
CA SER A 371 -35.13 -5.96 -3.74
C SER A 371 -34.88 -4.50 -4.05
N ASP A 372 -33.83 -3.90 -3.49
CA ASP A 372 -33.46 -2.51 -3.74
C ASP A 372 -32.22 -2.35 -4.66
N GLY A 373 -31.54 -3.46 -4.97
CA GLY A 373 -30.47 -3.51 -5.96
C GLY A 373 -29.12 -3.02 -5.44
N ASP A 374 -28.92 -2.99 -4.12
CA ASP A 374 -27.66 -2.59 -3.49
C ASP A 374 -26.57 -3.68 -3.53
N GLY A 375 -26.92 -4.85 -4.08
CA GLY A 375 -26.02 -5.99 -4.25
C GLY A 375 -25.91 -6.89 -3.01
N ILE A 376 -26.73 -6.65 -1.99
CA ILE A 376 -26.85 -7.44 -0.78
C ILE A 376 -28.18 -8.24 -0.83
N PRO A 377 -28.19 -9.54 -0.53
CA PRO A 377 -29.45 -10.30 -0.52
C PRO A 377 -30.41 -9.91 0.60
N ASP A 378 -31.73 -9.82 0.32
CA ASP A 378 -32.80 -9.49 1.27
C ASP A 378 -32.72 -10.29 2.58
N GLU A 379 -32.50 -11.61 2.48
CA GLU A 379 -32.45 -12.51 3.63
C GLU A 379 -31.24 -12.18 4.51
N TRP A 380 -30.14 -11.80 3.87
CA TRP A 380 -28.94 -11.42 4.58
C TRP A 380 -29.13 -10.04 5.23
N GLU A 381 -29.73 -9.08 4.55
CA GLU A 381 -30.02 -7.75 5.11
C GLU A 381 -30.91 -7.84 6.34
N ALA A 382 -32.02 -8.60 6.23
CA ALA A 382 -32.94 -8.84 7.33
C ALA A 382 -32.25 -9.50 8.54
N LYS A 383 -31.30 -10.41 8.30
CA LYS A 383 -30.53 -11.07 9.36
C LYS A 383 -29.52 -10.15 10.03
N ASN A 384 -29.04 -9.11 9.33
CA ASN A 384 -27.99 -8.22 9.81
C ASN A 384 -28.47 -6.79 10.12
N GLY A 385 -29.79 -6.59 10.16
CA GLY A 385 -30.42 -5.33 10.59
C GLY A 385 -30.36 -4.22 9.54
N LEU A 386 -30.18 -4.57 8.27
CA LEU A 386 -30.40 -3.69 7.12
C LEU A 386 -31.85 -3.81 6.65
N ASN A 387 -32.29 -2.86 5.84
CA ASN A 387 -33.62 -2.79 5.28
C ASN A 387 -33.58 -3.18 3.79
N PRO A 388 -34.17 -4.33 3.40
CA PRO A 388 -34.21 -4.81 2.02
C PRO A 388 -34.91 -3.91 0.99
N ASN A 389 -35.32 -2.70 1.37
CA ASN A 389 -35.99 -1.75 0.50
C ASN A 389 -35.32 -0.36 0.56
N ASP A 390 -34.09 -0.25 1.06
CA ASP A 390 -33.33 1.00 1.23
C ASP A 390 -31.88 0.85 0.76
N ALA A 391 -31.67 0.97 -0.55
CA ALA A 391 -30.35 0.78 -1.17
C ALA A 391 -29.24 1.72 -0.66
N ALA A 392 -29.58 2.75 0.12
CA ALA A 392 -28.60 3.62 0.75
C ALA A 392 -27.86 2.95 1.92
N ASP A 393 -28.43 1.89 2.51
CA ASP A 393 -27.87 1.25 3.69
C ASP A 393 -26.76 0.22 3.37
N GLY A 394 -26.75 -0.38 2.19
CA GLY A 394 -25.67 -1.25 1.70
C GLY A 394 -24.29 -0.59 1.59
N MET A 395 -24.25 0.74 1.56
CA MET A 395 -23.02 1.53 1.55
C MET A 395 -22.65 2.13 2.91
N ARG A 396 -23.45 1.89 3.97
CA ARG A 396 -23.17 2.44 5.30
C ARG A 396 -22.00 1.71 5.95
N ILE A 397 -20.92 2.47 6.17
CA ILE A 397 -19.80 2.01 6.99
C ILE A 397 -20.23 2.03 8.46
N VAL A 398 -20.08 0.90 9.13
CA VAL A 398 -20.30 0.80 10.57
C VAL A 398 -19.00 0.42 11.27
N SER A 399 -18.85 0.88 12.51
CA SER A 399 -17.70 0.54 13.33
C SER A 399 -17.79 -0.91 13.85
N ASN A 400 -16.91 -1.79 13.36
CA ASN A 400 -16.68 -3.11 13.96
C ASN A 400 -15.74 -2.98 15.15
N ALA A 401 -16.31 -2.88 16.36
CA ALA A 401 -15.58 -3.16 17.59
C ALA A 401 -15.90 -4.59 18.04
N LEU A 402 -14.92 -5.49 17.85
CA LEU A 402 -14.75 -6.80 18.52
C LEU A 402 -15.67 -7.97 18.08
N GLN A 403 -15.17 -8.90 17.26
CA GLN A 403 -15.38 -10.36 17.43
C GLN A 403 -14.42 -11.22 16.56
N PRO A 404 -14.08 -12.46 16.98
CA PRO A 404 -13.12 -13.31 16.28
C PRO A 404 -13.76 -14.10 15.13
N ALA A 405 -12.89 -14.54 14.21
CA ALA A 405 -13.21 -15.22 12.97
C ALA A 405 -14.05 -16.51 13.15
N ALA A 406 -15.16 -16.60 12.41
CA ALA A 406 -15.77 -17.87 12.00
C ALA A 406 -16.78 -17.67 10.85
N ASP A 407 -16.61 -18.46 9.80
CA ASP A 407 -17.54 -18.85 8.74
C ASP A 407 -18.98 -18.33 8.88
N SER A 408 -19.29 -17.26 8.17
CA SER A 408 -20.64 -16.86 7.70
C SER A 408 -20.48 -15.56 6.91
N MET A 409 -21.37 -15.24 5.97
CA MET A 409 -21.35 -13.94 5.28
C MET A 409 -21.36 -12.80 6.31
N GLN A 410 -20.24 -12.09 6.49
CA GLN A 410 -20.13 -11.03 7.50
C GLN A 410 -19.95 -9.64 6.86
N PHE A 411 -21.01 -8.85 6.99
CA PHE A 411 -21.04 -7.39 7.05
C PHE A 411 -21.92 -7.11 8.28
N ASN A 412 -21.40 -6.78 9.47
CA ASN A 412 -22.27 -6.63 10.65
C ASN A 412 -22.29 -5.20 11.17
N ASN A 413 -23.51 -4.71 11.43
CA ASN A 413 -23.87 -3.50 12.18
C ASN A 413 -24.72 -3.85 13.41
N LEU A 414 -24.59 -3.05 14.47
CA LEU A 414 -25.59 -2.88 15.53
C LEU A 414 -25.97 -1.39 15.62
N VAL A 415 -27.27 -1.10 15.70
CA VAL A 415 -27.83 0.26 15.88
C VAL A 415 -28.31 0.43 17.33
N PHE A 416 -27.98 1.56 17.96
CA PHE A 416 -28.85 2.17 18.97
C PHE A 416 -28.94 3.68 18.74
N ALA A 417 -30.17 4.16 18.64
CA ALA A 417 -30.53 5.57 18.55
C ALA A 417 -30.39 6.27 19.91
N LEU A 418 -30.00 7.54 19.93
CA LEU A 418 -30.57 8.53 20.85
C LEU A 418 -30.40 9.96 20.32
N GLN A 419 -31.50 10.72 20.41
CA GLN A 419 -31.63 12.15 20.13
C GLN A 419 -30.88 13.00 21.17
N TYR A 420 -30.36 14.18 20.77
CA TYR A 420 -30.63 15.53 21.35
C TYR A 420 -29.51 16.56 21.08
N VAL A 421 -29.91 17.66 20.43
CA VAL A 421 -29.62 19.10 20.61
C VAL A 421 -28.20 19.54 21.01
N GLY A 422 -27.59 20.40 20.18
CA GLY A 422 -26.27 20.98 20.39
C GLY A 422 -26.22 22.21 21.29
N VAL A 423 -25.01 22.63 21.64
CA VAL A 423 -24.50 24.01 21.78
C VAL A 423 -22.96 23.94 21.86
N SER A 424 -22.29 24.79 21.09
CA SER A 424 -20.85 25.05 21.12
C SER A 424 -20.42 25.76 22.40
N CYS A 425 -19.27 25.41 22.98
CA CYS A 425 -18.13 26.32 23.15
C CYS A 425 -16.99 25.64 23.92
N SER A 426 -15.79 25.92 23.41
CA SER A 426 -14.45 25.64 23.88
C SER A 426 -14.18 25.92 25.36
N THR A 427 -13.40 25.06 26.03
CA THR A 427 -11.95 25.28 26.22
C THR A 427 -11.29 24.20 27.10
N LEU A 428 -10.08 23.82 26.68
CA LEU A 428 -8.91 23.37 27.44
C LEU A 428 -8.93 22.00 28.15
N ARG A 429 -8.37 21.01 27.46
CA ARG A 429 -7.63 19.88 28.04
C ARG A 429 -6.28 19.69 27.30
N PRO A 430 -5.25 19.15 27.97
CA PRO A 430 -3.84 19.31 27.61
C PRO A 430 -3.45 18.49 26.37
N PRO A 431 -2.33 18.84 25.69
CA PRO A 431 -2.04 18.35 24.35
C PRO A 431 -1.66 16.87 24.36
N ILE A 432 -2.28 16.11 23.44
CA ILE A 432 -1.81 14.80 23.00
C ILE A 432 -0.49 15.03 22.26
N GLU A 433 0.62 14.51 22.75
CA GLU A 433 1.90 14.59 22.04
C GLU A 433 1.83 13.77 20.74
N ARG A 434 1.74 14.49 19.61
CA ARG A 434 1.97 13.95 18.27
C ARG A 434 3.46 13.59 18.16
N ARG A 435 3.79 12.36 17.78
CA ARG A 435 5.19 12.05 17.46
C ARG A 435 5.49 12.60 16.08
N VAL A 436 6.37 13.58 16.04
CA VAL A 436 7.00 14.08 14.81
C VAL A 436 8.13 13.10 14.47
N THR A 437 8.02 12.40 13.34
CA THR A 437 9.17 11.69 12.76
C THR A 437 9.86 12.66 11.82
N THR A 438 11.14 12.96 12.07
CA THR A 438 11.91 13.88 11.25
C THR A 438 12.48 13.16 10.04
N GLU A 439 12.01 13.51 8.84
CA GLU A 439 12.49 12.97 7.55
C GLU A 439 13.76 13.68 7.09
N ILE A 440 13.79 15.01 7.22
CA ILE A 440 14.97 15.83 6.96
C ILE A 440 15.23 16.65 8.23
N PRO A 441 16.31 16.39 8.97
CA PRO A 441 16.56 17.10 10.20
C PRO A 441 17.10 18.51 9.95
N LYS A 442 16.89 19.39 10.94
CA LYS A 442 17.33 20.81 10.91
C LYS A 442 18.82 20.99 10.60
N ASP A 443 19.62 20.00 10.93
CA ASP A 443 21.07 19.94 10.76
C ASP A 443 21.48 19.08 9.53
N SER A 444 20.54 18.75 8.65
CA SER A 444 20.77 17.93 7.45
C SER A 444 21.89 18.44 6.54
N PHE A 445 22.25 19.72 6.62
CA PHE A 445 23.38 20.29 5.88
C PHE A 445 24.74 19.85 6.42
N ASN A 446 24.86 19.47 7.70
CA ASN A 446 26.07 18.82 8.23
C ASN A 446 26.36 17.49 7.55
N SER A 447 25.34 16.89 6.94
CA SER A 447 25.42 15.66 6.17
C SER A 447 24.71 15.85 4.83
N LEU A 448 25.07 16.92 4.10
CA LEU A 448 24.39 17.35 2.88
C LEU A 448 24.12 16.18 1.91
N LYS A 449 25.14 15.35 1.63
CA LYS A 449 25.02 14.20 0.71
C LYS A 449 24.08 13.09 1.20
N THR A 450 23.74 13.04 2.49
CA THR A 450 22.82 12.04 3.04
C THR A 450 21.38 12.38 2.67
N TYR A 451 21.01 13.66 2.71
CA TYR A 451 19.62 14.09 2.57
C TYR A 451 19.34 14.80 1.23
N TRP A 452 20.38 15.33 0.58
CA TRP A 452 20.26 16.23 -0.56
C TRP A 452 21.08 15.75 -1.76
N ASN A 453 20.53 15.96 -2.94
CA ASN A 453 21.22 15.93 -4.22
C ASN A 453 21.46 17.37 -4.69
N TYR A 454 22.51 17.56 -5.50
CA TYR A 454 22.71 18.81 -6.24
C TYR A 454 21.79 18.86 -7.47
N LEU A 455 21.59 20.08 -7.99
CA LEU A 455 20.80 20.38 -9.19
C LEU A 455 19.30 20.13 -9.01
N TYR A 456 18.53 20.34 -10.07
CA TYR A 456 17.16 19.84 -10.13
C TYR A 456 17.17 18.31 -10.38
N PRO A 457 16.12 17.59 -9.99
CA PRO A 457 15.91 16.17 -10.31
C PRO A 457 16.01 15.84 -11.80
N TRP A 458 15.65 16.79 -12.66
CA TRP A 458 15.66 16.66 -14.12
C TRP A 458 16.90 17.28 -14.77
N GLY A 459 17.87 17.75 -13.98
CA GLY A 459 19.16 18.23 -14.48
C GLY A 459 19.47 19.68 -14.11
N ALA A 460 20.32 20.30 -14.92
CA ALA A 460 20.96 21.57 -14.58
C ALA A 460 20.15 22.82 -14.98
N THR A 461 18.99 22.70 -15.60
CA THR A 461 18.25 23.86 -16.12
C THR A 461 16.77 23.80 -15.79
N HIS A 462 16.17 24.97 -15.60
CA HIS A 462 14.72 25.16 -15.43
C HIS A 462 14.34 26.51 -16.06
N ASN A 463 13.47 26.50 -17.07
CA ASN A 463 12.95 27.68 -17.79
C ASN A 463 14.01 28.67 -18.35
N GLY A 464 15.24 28.21 -18.60
CA GLY A 464 16.25 28.90 -19.44
C GLY A 464 17.03 30.06 -18.80
N GLY A 465 16.64 30.60 -17.65
CA GLY A 465 17.25 31.81 -17.07
C GLY A 465 18.57 31.60 -16.31
N ALA A 466 18.84 30.39 -15.83
CA ALA A 466 20.05 30.05 -15.07
C ALA A 466 20.43 28.58 -15.25
N ARG A 467 21.72 28.26 -15.14
CA ARG A 467 22.23 26.89 -15.10
C ARG A 467 22.69 26.58 -13.69
N MET A 468 22.13 25.52 -13.14
CA MET A 468 22.48 25.03 -11.83
C MET A 468 23.82 24.30 -11.89
N ASP A 469 24.67 24.56 -10.92
CA ASP A 469 25.89 23.81 -10.70
C ASP A 469 26.12 23.58 -9.20
N LYS A 470 27.14 22.79 -8.89
CA LYS A 470 27.46 22.41 -7.52
C LYS A 470 28.39 23.43 -6.86
N GLU A 471 29.19 24.14 -7.66
CA GLU A 471 30.18 25.13 -7.24
C GLU A 471 29.51 26.34 -6.55
N HIS A 472 28.26 26.64 -6.92
CA HIS A 472 27.42 27.68 -6.30
C HIS A 472 26.61 27.19 -5.10
N VAL A 473 26.95 26.02 -4.55
CA VAL A 473 26.37 25.44 -3.35
C VAL A 473 27.47 25.24 -2.30
N SER A 474 27.39 25.95 -1.18
CA SER A 474 28.29 25.77 -0.04
C SER A 474 27.53 25.54 1.25
N VAL A 475 28.16 24.85 2.21
CA VAL A 475 27.62 24.65 3.56
C VAL A 475 28.69 25.04 4.55
N ASN A 476 28.33 25.89 5.52
CA ASN A 476 29.17 26.21 6.66
C ASN A 476 28.31 26.33 7.92
N ASP A 477 28.74 25.79 9.05
CA ASP A 477 28.03 25.83 10.34
C ASP A 477 26.53 25.45 10.25
N SER A 478 26.22 24.35 9.56
CA SER A 478 24.85 23.88 9.28
C SER A 478 23.98 24.85 8.46
N VAL A 479 24.58 25.86 7.82
CA VAL A 479 23.90 26.83 6.97
C VAL A 479 24.26 26.55 5.51
N LEU A 480 23.25 26.21 4.72
CA LEU A 480 23.39 26.12 3.27
C LEU A 480 23.42 27.53 2.67
N THR A 481 24.42 27.83 1.87
CA THR A 481 24.57 29.04 1.08
C THR A 481 24.43 28.69 -0.40
N LEU A 482 23.37 29.20 -1.04
CA LEU A 482 23.17 29.12 -2.49
C LEU A 482 23.50 30.47 -3.11
N ILE A 483 24.30 30.46 -4.17
CA ILE A 483 24.75 31.66 -4.87
C ILE A 483 24.15 31.68 -6.29
N ALA A 484 23.81 32.86 -6.81
CA ALA A 484 23.61 33.08 -8.24
C ALA A 484 24.61 34.12 -8.75
N GLU A 485 25.40 33.77 -9.75
CA GLU A 485 26.43 34.63 -10.36
C GLU A 485 26.11 34.89 -11.83
N PRO A 486 26.20 36.15 -12.31
CA PRO A 486 26.06 36.45 -13.72
C PRO A 486 27.23 35.90 -14.53
N ARG A 487 26.96 35.56 -15.79
CA ARG A 487 27.99 35.19 -16.76
C ARG A 487 27.89 36.07 -18.01
N ASP A 488 29.02 36.57 -18.48
CA ASP A 488 29.11 37.51 -19.61
C ASP A 488 29.21 36.82 -20.98
N ASP A 489 28.65 35.62 -21.12
CA ASP A 489 28.67 34.88 -22.38
C ASP A 489 27.45 35.23 -23.24
N GLN A 490 27.65 36.10 -24.23
CA GLN A 490 26.58 36.60 -25.11
C GLN A 490 26.03 35.55 -26.10
N GLN A 491 26.61 34.34 -26.18
CA GLN A 491 26.15 33.27 -27.09
C GLN A 491 25.24 32.23 -26.41
N ASP A 492 25.17 32.19 -25.07
CA ASP A 492 24.32 31.26 -24.32
C ASP A 492 23.05 31.98 -23.82
N PRO A 493 21.83 31.46 -24.06
CA PRO A 493 20.60 32.02 -23.46
C PRO A 493 20.59 31.96 -21.92
N ILE A 494 21.55 31.26 -21.30
CA ILE A 494 21.75 31.22 -19.86
C ILE A 494 22.60 32.40 -19.40
N HIS A 495 22.00 33.27 -18.60
CA HIS A 495 22.64 34.49 -18.11
C HIS A 495 23.27 34.35 -16.72
N TYR A 496 23.03 33.22 -16.02
CA TYR A 496 23.52 33.00 -14.65
C TYR A 496 23.96 31.55 -14.41
N LEU A 497 24.98 31.38 -13.58
CA LEU A 497 25.27 30.14 -12.87
C LEU A 497 24.67 30.21 -11.47
N SER A 498 24.13 29.10 -10.96
CA SER A 498 23.49 29.14 -9.64
C SER A 498 23.45 27.82 -8.89
N GLY A 499 23.22 27.89 -7.59
CA GLY A 499 23.07 26.74 -6.72
C GLY A 499 21.63 26.25 -6.62
N ALA A 500 21.44 24.94 -6.77
CA ALA A 500 20.19 24.25 -6.42
C ALA A 500 20.48 22.92 -5.73
N ILE A 501 19.64 22.56 -4.78
CA ILE A 501 19.58 21.24 -4.18
C ILE A 501 18.14 20.74 -4.10
N HIS A 502 17.98 19.42 -4.10
CA HIS A 502 16.68 18.77 -3.85
C HIS A 502 16.83 17.61 -2.88
N ALA A 503 15.77 17.37 -2.09
CA ALA A 503 15.74 16.25 -1.17
C ALA A 503 15.81 14.91 -1.92
N LYS A 504 16.59 13.97 -1.40
CA LYS A 504 16.62 12.58 -1.88
C LYS A 504 15.31 11.85 -1.60
N ALA A 505 14.73 12.13 -0.44
CA ALA A 505 13.45 11.58 -0.05
C ALA A 505 12.32 12.25 -0.83
N THR A 506 11.36 11.43 -1.24
CA THR A 506 10.02 11.86 -1.63
C THR A 506 9.06 11.50 -0.52
N PHE A 507 7.97 12.24 -0.40
CA PHE A 507 6.95 12.01 0.61
C PHE A 507 5.57 12.34 0.06
N ALA A 508 4.52 11.84 0.68
CA ALA A 508 3.15 12.15 0.28
C ALA A 508 2.30 12.42 1.52
N VAL A 509 1.47 13.45 1.47
CA VAL A 509 0.45 13.64 2.50
C VAL A 509 -0.52 12.48 2.40
N THR A 510 -0.74 11.78 3.52
CA THR A 510 -1.63 10.62 3.60
C THR A 510 -2.94 11.05 4.25
N VAL A 511 -4.02 10.30 4.03
CA VAL A 511 -5.30 10.53 4.70
C VAL A 511 -5.11 10.56 6.23
N GLY A 512 -5.63 11.59 6.89
CA GLY A 512 -5.45 11.88 8.32
C GLY A 512 -4.03 12.29 8.73
N GLY A 513 -3.08 12.32 7.80
CA GLY A 513 -1.68 12.64 8.01
C GLY A 513 -1.34 14.09 7.68
N GLY A 514 -0.05 14.40 7.80
CA GLY A 514 0.45 15.73 7.50
C GLY A 514 1.95 15.87 7.70
N TYR A 515 2.47 16.93 7.10
CA TYR A 515 3.86 17.33 7.22
C TYR A 515 3.96 18.75 7.75
N ASP A 516 4.93 18.95 8.63
CA ASP A 516 5.42 20.27 9.00
C ASP A 516 6.76 20.47 8.29
N ILE A 517 6.79 21.49 7.46
CA ILE A 517 7.97 21.85 6.68
C ILE A 517 8.35 23.24 7.11
N SER A 518 9.54 23.41 7.68
CA SER A 518 10.00 24.71 8.14
C SER A 518 11.42 24.97 7.72
N ALA A 519 11.70 26.23 7.38
CA ALA A 519 13.04 26.70 7.15
C ALA A 519 13.21 28.15 7.57
N GLU A 520 14.44 28.54 7.89
CA GLU A 520 14.81 29.94 8.14
C GLU A 520 15.50 30.50 6.90
N PHE A 521 15.21 31.74 6.52
CA PHE A 521 15.74 32.39 5.34
C PHE A 521 16.30 33.77 5.66
N ASN A 522 17.49 34.02 5.15
CA ASN A 522 17.96 35.35 4.79
C ASN A 522 17.99 35.36 3.26
N ALA A 523 17.04 36.08 2.65
CA ALA A 523 16.72 35.97 1.23
C ALA A 523 16.66 37.36 0.59
N PRO A 524 17.44 37.63 -0.47
CA PRO A 524 17.39 38.90 -1.16
C PRO A 524 16.08 39.07 -1.93
N VAL A 525 15.53 40.27 -1.86
CA VAL A 525 14.27 40.67 -2.53
C VAL A 525 14.46 41.80 -3.53
N SER A 526 15.72 42.16 -3.79
CA SER A 526 16.07 43.16 -4.80
C SER A 526 15.70 42.67 -6.19
N ARG A 527 15.30 43.60 -7.06
CA ARG A 527 15.03 43.29 -8.45
C ARG A 527 16.22 42.52 -9.06
N GLY A 528 15.90 41.42 -9.73
CA GLY A 528 16.91 40.54 -10.31
C GLY A 528 17.17 39.29 -9.49
N THR A 529 16.67 39.13 -8.26
CA THR A 529 16.80 37.90 -7.47
C THR A 529 15.51 37.07 -7.46
N TRP A 530 15.65 35.75 -7.42
CA TRP A 530 14.55 34.77 -7.27
C TRP A 530 14.98 33.52 -6.46
N PRO A 531 15.27 33.69 -5.17
CA PRO A 531 15.22 32.60 -4.19
C PRO A 531 13.89 31.85 -4.20
N ALA A 532 13.93 30.53 -4.01
CA ALA A 532 12.72 29.73 -3.85
C ALA A 532 12.91 28.51 -2.96
N PHE A 533 11.82 28.17 -2.27
CA PHE A 533 11.63 27.01 -1.42
C PHE A 533 10.24 26.44 -1.70
N TRP A 534 10.20 25.30 -2.36
CA TRP A 534 8.93 24.77 -2.88
C TRP A 534 8.89 23.23 -2.86
N LEU A 535 7.69 22.69 -2.99
CA LEU A 535 7.42 21.28 -3.21
C LEU A 535 6.97 21.10 -4.64
N ASN A 536 7.53 20.12 -5.32
CA ASN A 536 7.06 19.73 -6.65
C ASN A 536 6.82 18.21 -6.68
N ALA A 537 6.02 17.77 -7.65
CA ALA A 537 5.71 16.38 -7.90
C ALA A 537 6.99 15.55 -8.04
N ALA A 538 7.01 14.40 -7.37
CA ALA A 538 8.06 13.41 -7.56
C ALA A 538 8.04 12.80 -8.97
N SER A 539 6.88 12.83 -9.63
CA SER A 539 6.65 12.42 -11.02
C SER A 539 5.45 13.21 -11.57
N GLY A 540 5.58 13.71 -12.80
CA GLY A 540 4.55 14.55 -13.43
C GLY A 540 4.56 16.00 -12.96
N TRP A 541 3.45 16.70 -13.18
CA TRP A 541 3.14 18.03 -12.66
C TRP A 541 1.65 18.33 -12.98
N PRO A 542 0.85 18.87 -12.04
CA PRO A 542 1.09 19.06 -10.59
C PRO A 542 1.21 17.73 -9.80
N PRO A 543 1.44 17.73 -8.47
CA PRO A 543 1.35 18.83 -7.49
C PRO A 543 2.54 19.81 -7.45
N GLU A 544 2.28 21.10 -7.14
CA GLU A 544 3.30 22.12 -6.83
C GLU A 544 2.83 23.08 -5.72
N ILE A 545 3.67 23.26 -4.70
CA ILE A 545 3.44 24.15 -3.55
C ILE A 545 4.67 25.03 -3.34
N ASP A 546 4.52 26.32 -3.58
CA ASP A 546 5.55 27.32 -3.34
C ASP A 546 5.47 27.79 -1.91
N ILE A 547 6.28 27.18 -1.04
CA ILE A 547 6.33 27.52 0.38
C ILE A 547 6.91 28.92 0.58
N ALA A 548 7.86 29.33 -0.26
CA ALA A 548 8.33 30.70 -0.35
C ALA A 548 9.02 30.96 -1.69
N GLU A 549 8.67 32.04 -2.37
CA GLU A 549 9.41 32.58 -3.49
C GLU A 549 9.61 34.09 -3.35
N TRP A 550 10.77 34.61 -3.72
CA TRP A 550 11.06 36.05 -3.65
C TRP A 550 11.37 36.60 -5.02
N LYS A 551 10.35 37.13 -5.72
CA LYS A 551 10.45 37.51 -7.14
C LYS A 551 11.03 38.93 -7.36
N GLY A 552 11.99 39.33 -6.53
CA GLY A 552 12.71 40.60 -6.67
C GLY A 552 11.83 41.87 -6.54
N SER A 553 10.73 41.79 -5.80
CA SER A 553 9.72 42.85 -5.68
C SER A 553 9.59 43.45 -4.27
N GLY A 554 10.49 43.08 -3.34
CA GLY A 554 10.30 43.37 -1.92
C GLY A 554 9.35 42.42 -1.19
N LYS A 555 8.85 41.38 -1.88
CA LYS A 555 7.81 40.48 -1.37
C LYS A 555 8.24 39.02 -1.35
N ILE A 556 7.56 38.25 -0.52
CA ILE A 556 7.53 36.79 -0.49
C ILE A 556 6.16 36.31 -1.01
N SER A 557 6.17 35.30 -1.89
CA SER A 557 4.99 34.68 -2.48
C SER A 557 4.75 33.28 -1.89
N PHE A 558 3.48 32.95 -1.64
CA PHE A 558 2.99 31.63 -1.22
C PHE A 558 1.99 31.13 -2.24
N ASN A 559 2.27 30.01 -2.93
CA ASN A 559 1.44 29.52 -4.02
C ASN A 559 1.11 28.03 -3.89
N THR A 560 -0.05 27.63 -4.40
CA THR A 560 -0.46 26.22 -4.58
C THR A 560 -1.09 26.08 -5.97
N PHE A 561 -0.55 25.20 -6.81
CA PHE A 561 -0.94 25.06 -8.23
C PHE A 561 -1.74 23.79 -8.49
N ASN A 562 -3.03 23.89 -8.76
CA ASN A 562 -3.82 22.74 -9.18
C ASN A 562 -3.74 22.51 -10.69
N THR A 563 -3.47 23.56 -11.46
CA THR A 563 -3.06 23.56 -12.88
C THR A 563 -2.26 24.83 -13.19
N SER A 564 -1.85 25.05 -14.44
CA SER A 564 -1.26 26.34 -14.88
C SER A 564 -2.20 27.54 -14.74
N ASP A 565 -3.51 27.30 -14.82
CA ASP A 565 -4.55 28.34 -14.79
C ASP A 565 -5.29 28.39 -13.45
N GLU A 566 -5.15 27.34 -12.63
CA GLU A 566 -5.75 27.23 -11.31
C GLU A 566 -4.66 27.29 -10.23
N VAL A 567 -4.28 28.51 -9.87
CA VAL A 567 -3.30 28.80 -8.83
C VAL A 567 -3.93 29.68 -7.74
N THR A 568 -3.74 29.28 -6.48
CA THR A 568 -3.96 30.19 -5.35
C THR A 568 -2.63 30.82 -5.00
N ALA A 569 -2.52 32.14 -5.08
CA ALA A 569 -1.29 32.88 -4.84
C ALA A 569 -1.50 33.99 -3.80
N LEU A 570 -0.49 34.23 -2.97
CA LEU A 570 -0.48 35.34 -2.01
C LEU A 570 0.90 35.96 -1.90
N ASP A 571 0.99 37.27 -2.17
CA ASP A 571 2.18 38.05 -1.90
C ASP A 571 2.08 38.80 -0.56
N ARG A 572 3.20 38.84 0.17
CA ARG A 572 3.38 39.59 1.41
C ARG A 572 4.68 40.36 1.38
N ASP A 573 4.70 41.54 2.00
CA ASP A 573 5.94 42.29 2.16
C ASP A 573 6.94 41.45 2.99
N TYR A 574 8.20 41.42 2.56
CA TYR A 574 9.26 40.71 3.23
C TYR A 574 10.20 41.74 3.88
N PRO A 575 9.98 42.08 5.16
CA PRO A 575 10.75 43.12 5.85
C PRO A 575 12.20 42.67 6.05
N ASN A 576 13.10 43.64 6.22
CA ASN A 576 14.50 43.42 6.60
C ASN A 576 15.18 42.19 5.96
N PRO A 577 15.36 42.13 4.62
CA PRO A 577 15.83 40.93 3.91
C PRO A 577 17.21 40.39 4.34
N GLN A 578 17.95 41.15 5.15
CA GLN A 578 19.25 40.82 5.73
C GLN A 578 19.14 40.15 7.11
N GLU A 579 17.94 40.05 7.67
CA GLU A 579 17.65 39.33 8.90
C GLU A 579 17.12 37.92 8.58
N TRP A 580 17.08 37.07 9.61
CA TRP A 580 16.57 35.71 9.49
C TRP A 580 15.07 35.68 9.74
N HIS A 581 14.32 35.19 8.76
CA HIS A 581 12.88 35.00 8.87
C HIS A 581 12.54 33.51 8.85
N SER A 582 11.61 33.09 9.70
CA SER A 582 11.12 31.71 9.70
C SER A 582 9.95 31.57 8.74
N VAL A 583 10.02 30.56 7.87
CA VAL A 583 8.94 30.17 6.96
C VAL A 583 8.52 28.75 7.31
N ARG A 584 7.21 28.51 7.38
CA ARG A 584 6.68 27.17 7.65
C ARG A 584 5.44 26.89 6.81
N ALA A 585 5.32 25.66 6.30
CA ALA A 585 4.10 25.12 5.72
C ALA A 585 3.62 23.93 6.57
N GLU A 586 2.34 23.96 6.95
CA GLU A 586 1.65 22.81 7.52
C GLU A 586 0.74 22.20 6.46
N LEU A 587 1.12 21.02 5.96
CA LEU A 587 0.33 20.24 5.03
C LEU A 587 -0.50 19.26 5.84
N ARG A 588 -1.81 19.22 5.60
CA ARG A 588 -2.74 18.32 6.28
C ARG A 588 -3.74 17.78 5.27
N ASP A 589 -4.17 16.57 5.52
CA ASP A 589 -5.41 16.08 4.92
C ASP A 589 -6.59 16.98 5.30
N GLU A 590 -7.33 17.44 4.30
CA GLU A 590 -8.56 18.20 4.48
C GLU A 590 -9.80 17.29 4.47
N ASN A 591 -9.89 16.39 3.50
CA ASN A 591 -11.13 15.65 3.18
C ASN A 591 -10.87 14.27 2.54
N GLY A 592 -9.66 13.73 2.65
CA GLY A 592 -9.21 12.48 2.05
C GLY A 592 -8.70 12.62 0.61
N HIS A 593 -8.86 13.80 0.00
CA HIS A 593 -8.48 14.09 -1.40
C HIS A 593 -7.56 15.29 -1.51
N ASP A 594 -7.96 16.39 -0.89
CA ASP A 594 -7.27 17.66 -0.93
C ASP A 594 -6.28 17.77 0.23
N VAL A 595 -5.12 18.38 -0.06
CA VAL A 595 -4.18 18.79 0.97
C VAL A 595 -4.44 20.24 1.31
N ARG A 596 -4.86 20.51 2.55
CA ARG A 596 -4.84 21.85 3.12
C ARG A 596 -3.39 22.24 3.43
N VAL A 597 -2.98 23.39 2.95
CA VAL A 597 -1.65 23.97 3.16
C VAL A 597 -1.79 25.28 3.91
N LYS A 598 -1.30 25.32 5.17
CA LYS A 598 -1.18 26.58 5.92
C LYS A 598 0.23 27.12 5.81
N PHE A 599 0.37 28.37 5.40
CA PHE A 599 1.66 29.04 5.28
C PHE A 599 1.88 30.02 6.43
N PHE A 600 3.10 30.07 6.95
CA PHE A 600 3.49 30.94 8.06
C PHE A 600 4.78 31.69 7.70
N LEU A 601 4.84 32.96 8.11
CA LEU A 601 6.03 33.80 8.12
C LEU A 601 6.20 34.35 9.53
N ASP A 602 7.38 34.14 10.13
CA ASP A 602 7.72 34.56 11.49
C ASP A 602 6.71 34.10 12.56
N GLY A 603 6.25 32.85 12.40
CA GLY A 603 5.25 32.23 13.26
C GLY A 603 3.82 32.72 13.03
N VAL A 604 3.60 33.71 12.16
CA VAL A 604 2.27 34.26 11.84
C VAL A 604 1.70 33.57 10.60
N GLU A 605 0.50 32.98 10.72
CA GLU A 605 -0.23 32.38 9.60
C GLU A 605 -0.55 33.46 8.55
N GLN A 606 -0.10 33.24 7.31
CA GLN A 606 -0.28 34.17 6.19
C GLN A 606 -1.53 33.82 5.37
N THR A 607 -1.74 32.53 5.11
CA THR A 607 -2.87 32.01 4.34
C THR A 607 -3.05 30.50 4.50
N THR A 608 -4.25 30.03 4.20
CA THR A 608 -4.58 28.61 4.01
C THR A 608 -4.99 28.41 2.55
N GLN A 609 -4.32 27.51 1.84
CA GLN A 609 -4.61 27.14 0.45
C GLN A 609 -4.87 25.63 0.35
N TYR A 610 -5.31 25.16 -0.82
CA TYR A 610 -5.70 23.77 -1.03
C TYR A 610 -5.12 23.23 -2.32
N GLY A 611 -4.30 22.18 -2.18
CA GLY A 611 -3.84 21.36 -3.29
C GLY A 611 -4.87 20.28 -3.58
N ARG A 612 -5.54 20.39 -4.73
CA ARG A 612 -6.64 19.51 -5.14
C ARG A 612 -6.10 18.16 -5.58
N ASP A 613 -6.63 17.08 -5.00
CA ASP A 613 -6.16 15.71 -5.25
C ASP A 613 -4.67 15.47 -4.92
N TYR A 614 -4.11 16.25 -3.99
CA TYR A 614 -2.70 16.11 -3.58
C TYR A 614 -2.49 14.95 -2.58
N ILE A 615 -3.56 14.37 -2.02
CA ILE A 615 -3.43 13.24 -1.10
C ILE A 615 -2.84 12.02 -1.83
N GLY A 616 -1.74 11.50 -1.30
CA GLY A 616 -1.01 10.39 -1.89
C GLY A 616 -0.16 10.75 -3.11
N ALA A 617 -0.20 12.01 -3.58
CA ALA A 617 0.72 12.47 -4.62
C ALA A 617 2.13 12.61 -4.05
N GLY A 618 3.11 12.03 -4.75
CA GLY A 618 4.51 12.14 -4.34
C GLY A 618 4.99 13.59 -4.49
N LEU A 619 5.50 14.16 -3.40
CA LEU A 619 6.11 15.48 -3.31
C LEU A 619 7.61 15.33 -3.04
N ARG A 620 8.37 16.29 -3.54
CA ARG A 620 9.80 16.43 -3.28
C ARG A 620 10.09 17.86 -2.87
N LEU A 621 11.00 18.04 -1.93
CA LEU A 621 11.41 19.36 -1.45
C LEU A 621 12.60 19.88 -2.26
N PHE A 622 12.56 21.16 -2.66
CA PHE A 622 13.65 21.81 -3.39
C PHE A 622 13.97 23.17 -2.81
N VAL A 623 15.24 23.55 -2.97
CA VAL A 623 15.73 24.87 -2.63
C VAL A 623 16.67 25.35 -3.72
N TYR A 624 16.44 26.56 -4.24
CA TYR A 624 17.29 27.13 -5.29
C TYR A 624 17.43 28.65 -5.16
N ALA A 625 18.54 29.17 -5.69
CA ALA A 625 18.69 30.58 -6.06
C ALA A 625 18.61 30.68 -7.59
N ARG A 626 17.99 31.73 -8.12
CA ARG A 626 18.16 32.14 -9.52
C ARG A 626 18.03 33.65 -9.60
N ASN A 627 18.38 34.23 -10.74
CA ASN A 627 18.12 35.64 -11.03
C ASN A 627 17.01 35.79 -12.09
N ILE A 628 16.31 36.94 -12.06
CA ILE A 628 15.21 37.26 -12.98
C ILE A 628 15.75 38.06 -14.16
N THR A 629 15.80 37.47 -15.35
CA THR A 629 15.84 38.23 -16.60
C THR A 629 14.41 38.41 -17.10
N THR A 630 13.91 39.64 -17.07
CA THR A 630 12.65 39.98 -17.74
C THR A 630 12.81 39.79 -19.25
N LEU A 631 11.77 39.28 -19.92
CA LEU A 631 11.61 39.15 -21.39
C LEU A 631 11.80 40.48 -22.18
N THR A 632 12.19 41.57 -21.54
CA THR A 632 12.33 42.91 -22.13
C THR A 632 13.78 43.39 -22.30
N GLY A 633 14.78 42.50 -22.21
CA GLY A 633 16.15 42.81 -22.67
C GLY A 633 16.89 43.91 -21.91
N ALA A 634 16.46 44.29 -20.70
CA ALA A 634 17.21 45.22 -19.87
C ALA A 634 18.18 44.44 -18.96
N ASN A 635 19.48 44.57 -19.22
CA ASN A 635 20.53 44.21 -18.27
C ASN A 635 20.42 45.11 -17.05
N ILE A 636 19.92 44.57 -15.93
CA ILE A 636 19.79 45.30 -14.67
C ILE A 636 20.57 44.53 -13.62
N GLY A 637 21.71 45.11 -13.20
CA GLY A 637 22.30 44.95 -11.87
C GLY A 637 22.84 43.57 -11.49
N ILE A 638 24.17 43.48 -11.46
CA ILE A 638 24.98 42.38 -10.91
C ILE A 638 24.53 42.08 -9.47
N GLY A 639 23.73 41.03 -9.29
CA GLY A 639 23.18 40.63 -7.99
C GLY A 639 23.63 39.22 -7.63
N LEU A 640 24.58 39.13 -6.70
CA LEU A 640 24.90 37.87 -6.04
C LEU A 640 23.70 37.48 -5.16
N SER A 641 22.87 36.54 -5.60
CA SER A 641 21.80 36.02 -4.74
C SER A 641 22.40 35.03 -3.77
N THR A 642 22.71 35.44 -2.54
CA THR A 642 23.12 34.52 -1.46
C THR A 642 21.91 34.19 -0.60
N ILE A 643 21.52 32.92 -0.54
CA ILE A 643 20.48 32.45 0.39
C ILE A 643 21.14 31.59 1.44
N ARG A 644 20.90 31.94 2.70
CA ARG A 644 21.28 31.11 3.85
C ARG A 644 20.05 30.43 4.42
N LEU A 645 20.10 29.11 4.66
CA LEU A 645 18.96 28.39 5.24
C LEU A 645 19.28 27.19 6.13
N LYS A 646 18.28 26.80 6.92
CA LYS A 646 18.16 25.58 7.74
C LYS A 646 16.82 24.93 7.45
N VAL A 647 16.73 23.62 7.27
CA VAL A 647 15.48 22.93 6.87
C VAL A 647 15.12 21.81 7.82
N LEU A 648 13.87 21.79 8.29
CA LEU A 648 13.28 20.68 9.01
C LEU A 648 12.03 20.19 8.27
N LEU A 649 11.97 18.90 7.98
CA LEU A 649 10.79 18.19 7.48
C LEU A 649 10.37 17.15 8.52
N GLY A 650 9.19 17.34 9.11
CA GLY A 650 8.62 16.44 10.11
C GLY A 650 7.29 15.86 9.65
N ARG A 651 7.16 14.53 9.72
CA ARG A 651 5.89 13.82 9.56
C ARG A 651 5.17 13.72 10.89
N LEU A 652 3.89 14.07 10.93
CA LEU A 652 3.06 13.85 12.11
C LEU A 652 2.38 12.48 12.02
N GLY A 653 2.65 11.62 12.99
CA GLY A 653 2.00 10.31 13.16
C GLY A 653 1.28 10.18 14.50
N LEU A 654 0.21 9.39 14.54
CA LEU A 654 -0.49 9.03 15.77
C LEU A 654 0.27 7.91 16.50
N ARG A 655 0.49 8.05 17.81
CA ARG A 655 1.00 7.00 18.70
C ARG A 655 -0.18 6.37 19.45
N HIS A 656 -0.30 5.05 19.47
CA HIS A 656 -0.98 4.35 20.57
C HIS A 656 0.04 4.17 21.70
N LEU A 657 -0.24 4.71 22.89
CA LEU A 657 0.58 4.48 24.07
C LEU A 657 0.48 2.99 24.45
N ARG A 658 1.63 2.30 24.50
CA ARG A 658 1.76 1.01 25.16
C ARG A 658 1.55 1.20 26.67
N SER A 659 0.72 0.36 27.27
CA SER A 659 0.69 0.15 28.71
C SER A 659 1.80 -0.85 29.07
N ASP A 660 2.98 -0.35 29.44
CA ASP A 660 4.00 -1.19 30.07
C ASP A 660 4.28 -0.67 31.49
N ASN A 661 4.25 -1.62 32.44
CA ASN A 661 4.91 -1.64 33.74
C ASN A 661 4.32 -0.80 34.89
N PHE A 662 3.43 -1.43 35.66
CA PHE A 662 3.37 -1.19 37.11
C PHE A 662 4.61 -1.83 37.77
N PRO A 663 5.37 -1.09 38.61
CA PRO A 663 6.39 -1.71 39.43
C PRO A 663 5.73 -2.51 40.56
N SER A 664 6.14 -3.77 40.68
CA SER A 664 5.83 -4.62 41.83
C SER A 664 6.38 -3.98 43.11
N THR A 665 5.50 -3.61 44.02
CA THR A 665 5.86 -3.25 45.39
C THR A 665 5.89 -4.52 46.25
N GLU A 666 7.08 -4.85 46.73
CA GLU A 666 7.32 -5.91 47.72
C GLU A 666 6.52 -5.64 49.00
N ARG A 667 5.83 -6.68 49.49
CA ARG A 667 5.26 -6.70 50.84
C ARG A 667 6.35 -7.02 51.84
N ARG A 668 6.47 -6.15 52.85
CA ARG A 668 7.10 -6.45 54.14
C ARG A 668 6.46 -7.65 54.81
N GLY A 669 7.27 -8.52 55.37
CA GLY A 669 6.89 -9.49 56.39
C GLY A 669 8.04 -9.63 57.38
N ASP A 670 7.95 -8.91 58.50
CA ASP A 670 8.74 -9.16 59.70
C ASP A 670 7.89 -9.95 60.70
N GLN A 671 8.38 -11.16 61.03
CA GLN A 671 8.58 -11.72 62.38
C GLN A 671 7.34 -12.07 63.25
N PRO A 672 7.45 -13.01 64.21
CA PRO A 672 8.67 -13.61 64.80
C PRO A 672 9.00 -15.04 64.36
#